data_AF-A0A2S8WNU7-F1
#
_entry.id   AF-A0A2S8WNU7-F1
#
_cell.length_a   1.000
_cell.length_b   1.000
_cell.length_c   1.000
_cell.angle_alpha   90.00
_cell.angle_beta   90.00
_cell.angle_gamma   90.00
#
_symmetry.space_group_name_H-M   'P 1'
#
loop_
_entity.id
_entity.type
_entity.pdbx_description
1 polymer ?
#
loop_
_entity_poly.entity_id
_entity_poly.type
_entity_poly.pdbx_seq_one_letter_code
_entity_poly.pdbx_strand_id
1 'polypeptide(L)'
;MSASTLTRARSQAEPPSSPTALRSGKSRISAFFAFAATAFAVLAATASLHGVISDWGWMVQVGIVVVVLLLVTNTARYFVVPRFLPPVLGLLAAILTMTFLFFANTAFLGFIPTSATYQALLQVWELANTQMGSQVPPVPSTGVIVFSVTIWAAVISLAVDTLAFTLRAPVIAGIPLALFLTIASLFEPQGAGIGSVATTGVGFLFILAAARRLEVVHPKLDGHPVQVETLGSGSKLHVRLPAKPGNSMIQGVVVLVGALITMLLLPGIVPGFSKGMLVEGTRPSWGNVATNIDPMIALGNDLRSSSSGQVLRYYTDATSPLYLRTSVIGNLEGTKWKPDDSLLRVPVSESLPVPMFPTMISESHAVITRVVTDRYRGAWLPVPGNLTSVEGLSSNWQWIPDTSTVLTQNPGQSAEQDFIGLSQEPKITSQTLHEASRQLDEGYFDSVNPEYSQLPNNVPKSVNTVIEKATAGVEDATAYEQAVAIQDYLRSKAFTYSEKTPVQDGYDGSGMDVIAAFLEKKSGYCIHFASTMALMARTLNIPSRIVTGYSPGDPSGDSVTSSSGTKLNEFSVTSRNAHAWPELYFPGAGWVAFEPTPGRGVPPAYAPAQAAPTPSQGEDPRLTNPTAKRSEQSAPTSPSAQSGAATNQPSADEPVSPWPWLGALAIVLIAGVPLLMRRIQRSTRISAIEKPGTLGSETGAAAAWAELVALGIDHAKPMRQDESAGDYSRRLAKHFATVSADLQMLATSYEHQNYSQTTLKLFTTQELTDALENIGHAMAKEQSFGSRLCTVLWPRSVFAPKPLETAHYLGSK
;
A
#
# COMPACT_ATOMS: atom_id res chain seq x y z
N MET A 1 22.20 58.08 70.80
CA MET A 1 21.11 57.15 71.18
C MET A 1 20.02 57.26 70.14
N SER A 2 19.61 56.11 69.59
CA SER A 2 18.70 55.92 68.47
C SER A 2 17.24 56.18 68.80
N ALA A 3 16.47 56.63 67.81
CA ALA A 3 15.11 56.14 67.54
C ALA A 3 14.82 56.30 66.05
N SER A 4 14.75 55.17 65.35
CA SER A 4 14.53 55.03 63.92
C SER A 4 13.05 55.10 63.56
N THR A 5 12.67 56.09 62.76
CA THR A 5 11.34 56.23 62.15
C THR A 5 11.25 55.33 60.92
N LEU A 6 10.40 54.29 60.97
CA LEU A 6 10.11 53.41 59.84
C LEU A 6 9.04 54.03 58.93
N THR A 7 9.46 54.56 57.79
CA THR A 7 8.57 54.96 56.69
C THR A 7 8.20 53.71 55.89
N ARG A 8 7.00 53.14 56.12
CA ARG A 8 6.47 52.03 55.31
C ARG A 8 5.85 52.60 54.05
N ALA A 9 6.53 52.46 52.91
CA ALA A 9 5.98 52.77 51.60
C ALA A 9 4.73 51.91 51.34
N ARG A 10 3.60 52.58 51.09
CA ARG A 10 2.35 51.95 50.67
C ARG A 10 2.50 51.53 49.20
N SER A 11 2.90 50.28 48.97
CA SER A 11 2.82 49.65 47.66
C SER A 11 1.35 49.69 47.21
N GLN A 12 1.07 50.45 46.14
CA GLN A 12 -0.19 50.30 45.41
C GLN A 12 -0.17 48.91 44.79
N ALA A 13 -0.90 47.97 45.38
CA ALA A 13 -1.21 46.72 44.72
C ALA A 13 -2.11 47.05 43.52
N GLU A 14 -1.58 46.89 42.31
CA GLU A 14 -2.41 46.78 41.11
C GLU A 14 -3.51 45.75 41.34
N PRO A 15 -4.75 46.00 40.88
CA PRO A 15 -5.79 44.99 40.93
C PRO A 15 -5.32 43.77 40.12
N PRO A 16 -5.53 42.53 40.61
CA PRO A 16 -5.15 41.35 39.86
C PRO A 16 -5.87 41.36 38.51
N SER A 17 -5.09 41.46 37.44
CA SER A 17 -5.60 41.35 36.07
C SER A 17 -6.32 40.02 35.91
N SER A 18 -7.58 40.08 35.47
CA SER A 18 -8.48 38.94 35.34
C SER A 18 -7.89 37.89 34.39
N PRO A 19 -7.49 36.69 34.83
CA PRO A 19 -6.80 35.73 33.96
C PRO A 19 -7.75 34.62 33.53
N THR A 20 -8.78 34.90 32.73
CA THR A 20 -9.75 33.83 32.37
C THR A 20 -10.24 33.81 30.92
N ALA A 21 -10.27 34.93 30.18
CA ALA A 21 -10.73 34.90 28.78
C ALA A 21 -9.64 34.47 27.78
N LEU A 22 -8.36 34.82 28.04
CA LEU A 22 -7.26 34.61 27.07
C LEU A 22 -6.64 33.20 27.10
N ARG A 23 -6.93 32.37 28.13
CA ARG A 23 -6.37 31.01 28.24
C ARG A 23 -7.15 29.97 27.42
N SER A 24 -8.46 30.12 27.23
CA SER A 24 -9.29 29.14 26.51
C SER A 24 -9.04 29.17 24.99
N GLY A 25 -8.81 30.35 24.40
CA GLY A 25 -8.49 30.51 22.98
C GLY A 25 -7.17 29.86 22.58
N LYS A 26 -6.13 29.96 23.43
CA LYS A 26 -4.81 29.38 23.17
C LYS A 26 -4.82 27.84 23.18
N SER A 27 -5.65 27.22 24.01
CA SER A 27 -5.82 25.75 24.08
C SER A 27 -6.48 25.16 22.83
N ARG A 28 -7.49 25.85 22.26
CA ARG A 28 -8.17 25.42 21.02
C ARG A 28 -7.25 25.45 19.81
N ILE A 29 -6.44 26.51 19.69
CA ILE A 29 -5.47 26.65 18.59
C ILE A 29 -4.39 25.57 18.68
N SER A 30 -3.90 25.23 19.88
CA SER A 30 -2.92 24.16 20.03
C SER A 30 -3.47 22.78 19.71
N ALA A 31 -4.72 22.48 20.08
CA ALA A 31 -5.36 21.20 19.78
C ALA A 31 -5.64 21.05 18.27
N PHE A 32 -6.13 22.11 17.61
CA PHE A 32 -6.32 22.12 16.16
C PHE A 32 -4.98 21.93 15.42
N PHE A 33 -3.92 22.61 15.89
CA PHE A 33 -2.59 22.47 15.31
C PHE A 33 -2.04 21.04 15.42
N ALA A 34 -2.27 20.37 16.55
CA ALA A 34 -1.89 18.96 16.74
C ALA A 34 -2.62 18.03 15.76
N PHE A 35 -3.94 18.19 15.62
CA PHE A 35 -4.74 17.46 14.64
C PHE A 35 -4.23 17.68 13.21
N ALA A 36 -4.03 18.94 12.81
CA ALA A 36 -3.61 19.28 11.45
C ALA A 36 -2.19 18.77 11.15
N ALA A 37 -1.28 18.85 12.12
CA ALA A 37 0.08 18.33 12.00
C ALA A 37 0.10 16.82 11.75
N THR A 38 -0.66 16.05 12.54
CA THR A 38 -0.72 14.59 12.39
C THR A 38 -1.42 14.17 11.11
N ALA A 39 -2.54 14.81 10.75
CA ALA A 39 -3.23 14.53 9.50
C ALA A 39 -2.32 14.80 8.29
N PHE A 40 -1.63 15.94 8.27
CA PHE A 40 -0.70 16.29 7.21
C PHE A 40 0.46 15.29 7.12
N ALA A 41 1.08 14.92 8.24
CA ALA A 41 2.20 13.99 8.25
C ALA A 41 1.81 12.60 7.73
N VAL A 42 0.67 12.06 8.18
CA VAL A 42 0.20 10.75 7.74
C VAL A 42 -0.21 10.77 6.28
N LEU A 43 -0.99 11.77 5.84
CA LEU A 43 -1.42 11.86 4.45
C LEU A 43 -0.23 12.08 3.50
N ALA A 44 0.77 12.86 3.90
CA ALA A 44 2.01 12.98 3.14
C ALA A 44 2.79 11.66 3.06
N ALA A 45 2.86 10.91 4.16
CA ALA A 45 3.50 9.60 4.18
C ALA A 45 2.76 8.60 3.29
N THR A 46 1.42 8.55 3.38
CA THR A 46 0.61 7.66 2.55
C THR A 46 0.69 8.06 1.07
N ALA A 47 0.74 9.36 0.75
CA ALA A 47 0.88 9.85 -0.62
C ALA A 47 2.17 9.36 -1.32
N SER A 48 3.20 8.93 -0.57
CA SER A 48 4.37 8.27 -1.16
C SER A 48 4.05 6.95 -1.89
N LEU A 49 2.90 6.32 -1.61
CA LEU A 49 2.46 5.10 -2.30
C LEU A 49 1.91 5.36 -3.71
N HIS A 50 1.92 6.59 -4.21
CA HIS A 50 1.43 6.89 -5.56
C HIS A 50 2.24 6.17 -6.66
N GLY A 51 3.54 5.89 -6.45
CA GLY A 51 4.29 5.04 -7.37
C GLY A 51 3.87 3.57 -7.38
N VAL A 52 3.13 3.14 -6.34
CA VAL A 52 2.65 1.76 -6.17
C VAL A 52 1.20 1.60 -6.66
N ILE A 53 0.38 2.64 -6.60
CA ILE A 53 -1.04 2.64 -6.98
C ILE A 53 -1.26 3.65 -8.12
N SER A 54 -1.73 3.18 -9.27
CA SER A 54 -1.65 3.93 -10.53
C SER A 54 -2.46 5.24 -10.57
N ASP A 55 -3.50 5.39 -9.76
CA ASP A 55 -4.37 6.58 -9.73
C ASP A 55 -4.32 7.35 -8.38
N TRP A 56 -5.05 8.46 -8.27
CA TRP A 56 -5.18 9.28 -7.05
C TRP A 56 -6.52 9.11 -6.32
N GLY A 57 -7.46 8.34 -6.89
CA GLY A 57 -8.83 8.25 -6.39
C GLY A 57 -8.88 7.70 -4.96
N TRP A 58 -8.06 6.69 -4.69
CA TRP A 58 -7.92 6.02 -3.39
C TRP A 58 -7.53 6.95 -2.22
N MET A 59 -6.88 8.08 -2.51
CA MET A 59 -6.43 9.04 -1.49
C MET A 59 -7.61 9.67 -0.75
N VAL A 60 -8.77 9.80 -1.42
CA VAL A 60 -9.97 10.41 -0.84
C VAL A 60 -10.52 9.55 0.31
N GLN A 61 -10.64 8.24 0.09
CA GLN A 61 -11.13 7.30 1.11
C GLN A 61 -10.17 7.25 2.31
N VAL A 62 -8.86 7.20 2.05
CA VAL A 62 -7.84 7.25 3.12
C VAL A 62 -7.96 8.57 3.89
N GLY A 63 -8.06 9.69 3.19
CA GLY A 63 -8.21 11.02 3.77
C GLY A 63 -9.39 11.12 4.73
N ILE A 64 -10.55 10.60 4.34
CA ILE A 64 -11.77 10.60 5.17
C ILE A 64 -11.54 9.82 6.48
N VAL A 65 -11.00 8.60 6.40
CA VAL A 65 -10.77 7.76 7.59
C VAL A 65 -9.75 8.39 8.54
N VAL A 66 -8.63 8.89 8.01
CA VAL A 66 -7.58 9.55 8.81
C VAL A 66 -8.13 10.79 9.50
N VAL A 67 -8.88 11.65 8.79
CA VAL A 67 -9.45 12.88 9.35
C VAL A 67 -10.48 12.56 10.44
N VAL A 68 -11.44 11.66 10.19
CA VAL A 68 -12.48 11.32 11.18
C VAL A 68 -11.85 10.72 12.44
N LEU A 69 -10.91 9.77 12.29
CA LEU A 69 -10.18 9.18 13.41
C LEU A 69 -9.49 10.26 14.25
N LEU A 70 -8.66 11.11 13.63
CA LEU A 70 -7.86 12.10 14.35
C LEU A 70 -8.71 13.21 14.97
N LEU A 71 -9.84 13.55 14.35
CA LEU A 71 -10.77 14.52 14.89
C LEU A 71 -11.45 13.97 16.15
N VAL A 72 -11.85 12.69 16.16
CA VAL A 72 -12.38 12.01 17.35
C VAL A 72 -11.32 11.90 18.46
N THR A 73 -10.08 11.50 18.15
CA THR A 73 -9.03 11.39 19.19
C THR A 73 -8.65 12.75 19.77
N ASN A 74 -8.53 13.79 18.93
CA ASN A 74 -8.23 15.14 19.37
C ASN A 74 -9.36 15.75 20.21
N THR A 75 -10.62 15.48 19.83
CA THR A 75 -11.79 15.88 20.61
C THR A 75 -11.79 15.18 21.97
N ALA A 76 -11.56 13.86 22.01
CA ALA A 76 -11.44 13.12 23.27
C ALA A 76 -10.28 13.64 24.15
N ARG A 77 -9.15 14.04 23.56
CA ARG A 77 -8.01 14.61 24.30
C ARG A 77 -8.32 15.97 24.92
N TYR A 78 -9.10 16.81 24.23
CA TYR A 78 -9.53 18.11 24.74
C TYR A 78 -10.31 17.99 26.07
N PHE A 79 -10.97 16.86 26.25
CA PHE A 79 -11.92 16.57 27.31
C PHE A 79 -11.31 15.92 28.57
N VAL A 80 -9.98 15.95 28.73
CA VAL A 80 -9.26 15.45 29.94
C VAL A 80 -9.67 14.02 30.32
N VAL A 81 -9.72 13.17 29.32
CA VAL A 81 -10.11 11.77 29.43
C VAL A 81 -8.91 10.92 29.92
N PRO A 82 -9.11 9.79 30.64
CA PRO A 82 -8.03 8.85 30.92
C PRO A 82 -7.24 8.50 29.65
N ARG A 83 -5.91 8.39 29.79
CA ARG A 83 -4.97 8.32 28.67
C ARG A 83 -5.30 7.23 27.63
N PHE A 84 -5.92 6.13 28.02
CA PHE A 84 -6.24 5.02 27.11
C PHE A 84 -7.51 5.23 26.26
N LEU A 85 -8.41 6.17 26.61
CA LEU A 85 -9.69 6.27 25.91
C LEU A 85 -9.62 6.99 24.55
N PRO A 86 -8.83 8.06 24.34
CA PRO A 86 -8.69 8.67 23.02
C PRO A 86 -8.33 7.66 21.91
N PRO A 87 -7.33 6.76 22.05
CA PRO A 87 -7.04 5.78 21.00
C PRO A 87 -8.16 4.75 20.81
N VAL A 88 -8.87 4.35 21.88
CA VAL A 88 -10.01 3.43 21.76
C VAL A 88 -11.15 4.07 20.96
N LEU A 89 -11.47 5.34 21.23
CA LEU A 89 -12.49 6.08 20.47
C LEU A 89 -12.06 6.32 19.03
N GLY A 90 -10.78 6.60 18.78
CA GLY A 90 -10.23 6.72 17.42
C GLY A 90 -10.34 5.42 16.62
N LEU A 91 -10.02 4.28 17.25
CA LEU A 91 -10.15 2.95 16.64
C LEU A 91 -11.61 2.65 16.28
N LEU A 92 -12.54 2.89 17.19
CA LEU A 92 -13.98 2.72 16.94
C LEU A 92 -14.45 3.63 15.79
N ALA A 93 -14.01 4.88 15.76
CA ALA A 93 -14.34 5.81 14.68
C ALA A 93 -13.82 5.34 13.32
N ALA A 94 -12.59 4.81 13.25
CA ALA A 94 -12.08 4.21 12.02
C ALA A 94 -12.87 2.98 11.59
N ILE A 95 -13.19 2.05 12.51
CA ILE A 95 -13.99 0.86 12.19
C ILE A 95 -15.35 1.24 11.60
N LEU A 96 -16.07 2.18 12.23
CA LEU A 96 -17.38 2.62 11.77
C LEU A 96 -17.30 3.34 10.42
N THR A 97 -16.29 4.19 10.23
CA THR A 97 -16.09 4.92 8.96
C THR A 97 -15.70 3.97 7.83
N MET A 98 -14.82 3.00 8.08
CA MET A 98 -14.44 1.98 7.09
C MET A 98 -15.59 1.04 6.75
N THR A 99 -16.39 0.65 7.75
CA THR A 99 -17.61 -0.14 7.53
C THR A 99 -18.55 0.58 6.58
N PHE A 100 -18.74 1.89 6.76
CA PHE A 100 -19.56 2.69 5.85
C PHE A 100 -18.96 2.80 4.45
N LEU A 101 -17.65 3.07 4.32
CA LEU A 101 -17.04 3.30 3.01
C LEU A 101 -16.95 2.04 2.14
N PHE A 102 -16.72 0.87 2.75
CA PHE A 102 -16.44 -0.36 2.00
C PHE A 102 -17.54 -1.42 2.13
N PHE A 103 -18.39 -1.36 3.17
CA PHE A 103 -19.34 -2.41 3.50
C PHE A 103 -20.74 -1.89 3.85
N ALA A 104 -21.13 -0.68 3.44
CA ALA A 104 -22.43 -0.09 3.77
C ALA A 104 -23.62 -1.02 3.45
N ASN A 105 -23.55 -1.78 2.36
CA ASN A 105 -24.63 -2.67 1.93
C ASN A 105 -24.82 -3.91 2.81
N THR A 106 -23.82 -4.29 3.61
CA THR A 106 -23.91 -5.44 4.53
C THR A 106 -24.07 -5.02 5.98
N ALA A 107 -23.82 -3.75 6.29
CA ALA A 107 -23.87 -3.20 7.64
C ALA A 107 -25.28 -2.76 8.04
N PHE A 108 -25.62 -2.93 9.33
CA PHE A 108 -26.88 -2.42 9.87
C PHE A 108 -26.81 -0.89 9.94
N LEU A 109 -27.83 -0.21 9.37
CA LEU A 109 -27.85 1.24 9.13
C LEU A 109 -26.64 1.78 8.32
N GLY A 110 -25.88 0.90 7.66
CA GLY A 110 -24.70 1.27 6.88
C GLY A 110 -23.41 1.49 7.69
N PHE A 111 -23.43 1.40 9.04
CA PHE A 111 -22.24 1.65 9.86
C PHE A 111 -21.98 0.62 10.95
N ILE A 112 -22.97 -0.16 11.40
CA ILE A 112 -22.77 -1.20 12.42
C ILE A 112 -22.45 -2.54 11.73
N PRO A 113 -21.26 -3.14 11.96
CA PRO A 113 -20.91 -4.42 11.37
C PRO A 113 -21.90 -5.52 11.76
N THR A 114 -22.35 -6.30 10.77
CA THR A 114 -23.19 -7.49 10.99
C THR A 114 -22.39 -8.77 10.72
N SER A 115 -23.01 -9.94 10.89
CA SER A 115 -22.43 -11.20 10.44
C SER A 115 -22.13 -11.22 8.94
N ALA A 116 -22.98 -10.57 8.12
CA ALA A 116 -22.75 -10.44 6.68
C ALA A 116 -21.53 -9.56 6.37
N THR A 117 -21.31 -8.49 7.13
CA THR A 117 -20.10 -7.65 7.02
C THR A 117 -18.83 -8.45 7.31
N TYR A 118 -18.87 -9.34 8.31
CA TYR A 118 -17.72 -10.18 8.64
C TYR A 118 -17.39 -11.18 7.51
N GLN A 119 -18.40 -11.78 6.88
CA GLN A 119 -18.18 -12.65 5.72
C GLN A 119 -17.62 -11.89 4.52
N ALA A 120 -18.16 -10.70 4.23
CA ALA A 120 -17.63 -9.84 3.17
C ALA A 120 -16.16 -9.43 3.44
N LEU A 121 -15.81 -9.16 4.70
CA LEU A 121 -14.43 -8.87 5.09
C LEU A 121 -13.49 -10.03 4.81
N LEU A 122 -13.89 -11.28 5.12
CA LEU A 122 -13.09 -12.48 4.84
C LEU A 122 -12.88 -12.68 3.33
N GLN A 123 -13.91 -12.44 2.52
CA GLN A 123 -13.80 -12.50 1.06
C GLN A 123 -12.87 -11.42 0.50
N VAL A 124 -12.98 -10.19 1.00
CA VAL A 124 -12.07 -9.09 0.62
C VAL A 124 -10.63 -9.43 1.02
N TRP A 125 -10.42 -10.04 2.19
CA TRP A 125 -9.09 -10.48 2.62
C TRP A 125 -8.48 -11.55 1.71
N GLU A 126 -9.26 -12.55 1.32
CA GLU A 126 -8.81 -13.59 0.38
C GLU A 126 -8.48 -13.00 -0.98
N LEU A 127 -9.37 -12.16 -1.52
CA LEU A 127 -9.15 -11.45 -2.78
C LEU A 127 -7.94 -10.51 -2.71
N ALA A 128 -7.67 -9.88 -1.56
CA ALA A 128 -6.52 -9.03 -1.33
C ALA A 128 -5.21 -9.81 -1.43
N ASN A 129 -5.16 -11.01 -0.83
CA ASN A 129 -3.99 -11.88 -0.91
C ASN A 129 -3.74 -12.37 -2.34
N THR A 130 -4.80 -12.75 -3.06
CA THR A 130 -4.69 -13.16 -4.46
C THR A 130 -4.24 -12.00 -5.36
N GLN A 131 -4.78 -10.79 -5.17
CA GLN A 131 -4.43 -9.62 -5.98
C GLN A 131 -3.02 -9.09 -5.68
N MET A 132 -2.64 -8.98 -4.40
CA MET A 132 -1.29 -8.53 -4.02
C MET A 132 -0.20 -9.54 -4.44
N GLY A 133 -0.50 -10.84 -4.48
CA GLY A 133 0.44 -11.86 -4.95
C GLY A 133 0.57 -11.98 -6.47
N SER A 134 -0.45 -11.55 -7.23
CA SER A 134 -0.49 -11.71 -8.69
C SER A 134 -0.17 -10.46 -9.50
N GLN A 135 -0.20 -9.27 -8.87
CA GLN A 135 0.01 -7.99 -9.55
C GLN A 135 1.36 -7.38 -9.19
N VAL A 136 2.11 -6.96 -10.21
CA VAL A 136 3.34 -6.18 -10.05
C VAL A 136 2.95 -4.69 -10.02
N PRO A 137 3.49 -3.88 -9.09
CA PRO A 137 3.30 -2.42 -9.10
C PRO A 137 3.71 -1.79 -10.45
N PRO A 138 3.04 -0.72 -10.92
CA PRO A 138 1.91 -0.03 -10.30
C PRO A 138 0.57 -0.76 -10.47
N VAL A 139 -0.20 -0.83 -9.39
CA VAL A 139 -1.45 -1.60 -9.29
C VAL A 139 -2.67 -0.65 -9.40
N PRO A 140 -3.74 -0.98 -10.15
CA PRO A 140 -4.95 -0.15 -10.18
C PRO A 140 -5.65 -0.08 -8.81
N SER A 141 -6.33 1.03 -8.49
CA SER A 141 -7.13 1.15 -7.25
C SER A 141 -8.40 0.30 -7.28
N THR A 142 -8.24 -1.02 -7.11
CA THR A 142 -9.39 -1.88 -6.80
C THR A 142 -9.88 -1.59 -5.38
N GLY A 143 -11.17 -1.78 -5.12
CA GLY A 143 -11.74 -1.54 -3.78
C GLY A 143 -11.02 -2.33 -2.67
N VAL A 144 -10.46 -3.47 -3.02
CA VAL A 144 -9.67 -4.34 -2.13
C VAL A 144 -8.33 -3.69 -1.74
N ILE A 145 -7.58 -3.16 -2.72
CA ILE A 145 -6.29 -2.50 -2.47
C ILE A 145 -6.51 -1.21 -1.68
N VAL A 146 -7.52 -0.41 -2.05
CA VAL A 146 -7.87 0.82 -1.33
C VAL A 146 -8.24 0.49 0.12
N PHE A 147 -9.00 -0.58 0.36
CA PHE A 147 -9.33 -1.04 1.70
C PHE A 147 -8.08 -1.41 2.51
N SER A 148 -7.18 -2.21 1.96
CA SER A 148 -5.93 -2.63 2.63
C SER A 148 -5.04 -1.44 3.00
N VAL A 149 -4.84 -0.49 2.09
CA VAL A 149 -4.05 0.73 2.35
C VAL A 149 -4.71 1.60 3.41
N THR A 150 -6.05 1.69 3.38
CA THR A 150 -6.82 2.45 4.37
C THR A 150 -6.70 1.85 5.78
N ILE A 151 -6.68 0.51 5.93
CA ILE A 151 -6.43 -0.14 7.22
C ILE A 151 -5.08 0.30 7.77
N TRP A 152 -4.02 0.18 6.98
CA TRP A 152 -2.67 0.57 7.40
C TRP A 152 -2.57 2.06 7.73
N ALA A 153 -3.22 2.92 6.95
CA ALA A 153 -3.25 4.35 7.21
C ALA A 153 -3.97 4.67 8.53
N ALA A 154 -5.06 3.98 8.85
CA ALA A 154 -5.75 4.11 10.13
C ALA A 154 -4.89 3.64 11.31
N VAL A 155 -4.22 2.48 11.19
CA VAL A 155 -3.30 1.95 12.21
C VAL A 155 -2.13 2.89 12.46
N ILE A 156 -1.50 3.39 11.41
CA ILE A 156 -0.38 4.34 11.51
C ILE A 156 -0.86 5.66 12.12
N SER A 157 -2.01 6.19 11.68
CA SER A 157 -2.60 7.40 12.28
C SER A 157 -2.80 7.26 13.79
N LEU A 158 -3.37 6.12 14.19
CA LEU A 158 -3.62 5.82 15.60
C LEU A 158 -2.31 5.70 16.39
N ALA A 159 -1.32 5.01 15.85
CA ALA A 159 -0.01 4.84 16.47
C ALA A 159 0.73 6.18 16.64
N VAL A 160 0.76 7.00 15.59
CA VAL A 160 1.41 8.33 15.59
C VAL A 160 0.76 9.25 16.61
N ASP A 161 -0.58 9.35 16.60
CA ASP A 161 -1.32 10.21 17.55
C ASP A 161 -1.15 9.73 19.00
N THR A 162 -1.19 8.41 19.22
CA THR A 162 -0.99 7.81 20.55
C THR A 162 0.43 8.04 21.06
N LEU A 163 1.45 7.78 20.25
CA LEU A 163 2.85 7.99 20.63
C LEU A 163 3.13 9.47 20.89
N ALA A 164 2.70 10.35 20.00
CA ALA A 164 3.02 11.77 20.09
C ALA A 164 2.36 12.46 21.29
N PHE A 165 1.09 12.17 21.55
CA PHE A 165 0.31 12.99 22.50
C PHE A 165 -0.24 12.22 23.71
N THR A 166 -0.47 10.91 23.59
CA THR A 166 -0.93 10.08 24.71
C THR A 166 0.24 9.58 25.55
N LEU A 167 1.26 9.01 24.89
CA LEU A 167 2.48 8.48 25.51
C LEU A 167 3.59 9.53 25.62
N ARG A 168 3.43 10.71 24.98
CA ARG A 168 4.38 11.83 24.99
C ARG A 168 5.79 11.46 24.51
N ALA A 169 5.84 10.59 23.51
CA ALA A 169 7.06 10.18 22.83
C ALA A 169 7.01 10.60 21.34
N PRO A 170 6.96 11.92 21.03
CA PRO A 170 6.77 12.39 19.65
C PRO A 170 7.96 12.05 18.74
N VAL A 171 9.15 11.80 19.29
CA VAL A 171 10.30 11.31 18.51
C VAL A 171 10.05 9.89 17.99
N ILE A 172 9.46 9.01 18.81
CA ILE A 172 9.15 7.61 18.46
C ILE A 172 8.01 7.56 17.43
N ALA A 173 7.13 8.57 17.39
CA ALA A 173 6.05 8.67 16.40
C ALA A 173 6.54 8.78 14.94
N GLY A 174 7.84 9.06 14.72
CA GLY A 174 8.44 9.01 13.39
C GLY A 174 8.59 7.59 12.82
N ILE A 175 8.66 6.56 13.68
CA ILE A 175 8.86 5.16 13.24
C ILE A 175 7.65 4.64 12.45
N PRO A 176 6.39 4.75 12.94
CA PRO A 176 5.24 4.33 12.13
C PRO A 176 5.05 5.15 10.86
N LEU A 177 5.41 6.44 10.85
CA LEU A 177 5.37 7.28 9.65
C LEU A 177 6.37 6.82 8.58
N ALA A 178 7.56 6.38 9.00
CA ALA A 178 8.57 5.86 8.09
C ALA A 178 8.12 4.58 7.38
N LEU A 179 7.17 3.81 7.93
CA LEU A 179 6.72 2.54 7.33
C LEU A 179 6.19 2.73 5.90
N PHE A 180 5.35 3.73 5.64
CA PHE A 180 4.86 4.00 4.28
C PHE A 180 5.97 4.41 3.33
N LEU A 181 6.90 5.26 3.79
CA LEU A 181 8.07 5.65 3.00
C LEU A 181 8.95 4.44 2.68
N THR A 182 9.10 3.49 3.61
CA THR A 182 9.85 2.25 3.36
C THR A 182 9.15 1.33 2.37
N ILE A 183 7.81 1.25 2.42
CA ILE A 183 7.03 0.45 1.47
C ILE A 183 7.13 1.09 0.06
N ALA A 184 6.90 2.40 -0.06
CA ALA A 184 7.07 3.10 -1.34
C ALA A 184 8.48 2.93 -1.91
N SER A 185 9.50 3.08 -1.05
CA SER A 185 10.92 2.85 -1.35
C SER A 185 11.23 1.41 -1.78
N LEU A 186 10.49 0.43 -1.28
CA LEU A 186 10.69 -0.98 -1.62
C LEU A 186 10.19 -1.29 -3.04
N PHE A 187 9.10 -0.67 -3.48
CA PHE A 187 8.37 -1.03 -4.69
C PHE A 187 8.51 -0.04 -5.85
N GLU A 188 8.93 1.21 -5.61
CA GLU A 188 9.07 2.23 -6.65
C GLU A 188 10.52 2.28 -7.21
N PRO A 189 10.72 2.22 -8.54
CA PRO A 189 12.07 2.19 -9.14
C PRO A 189 12.96 3.38 -8.74
N GLN A 190 12.36 4.55 -8.51
CA GLN A 190 13.07 5.77 -8.08
C GLN A 190 13.07 5.98 -6.55
N GLY A 191 12.61 4.98 -5.79
CA GLY A 191 12.33 5.08 -4.36
C GLY A 191 11.09 5.93 -4.07
N ALA A 192 10.79 6.22 -2.80
CA ALA A 192 9.59 6.95 -2.38
C ALA A 192 9.46 8.38 -2.96
N GLY A 193 10.49 8.89 -3.64
CA GLY A 193 10.57 10.25 -4.16
C GLY A 193 10.98 11.25 -3.08
N ILE A 194 11.98 12.09 -3.40
CA ILE A 194 12.54 13.10 -2.47
C ILE A 194 11.44 14.05 -1.97
N GLY A 195 10.45 14.38 -2.82
CA GLY A 195 9.34 15.25 -2.47
C GLY A 195 8.43 14.67 -1.37
N SER A 196 8.11 13.37 -1.40
CA SER A 196 7.24 12.75 -0.41
C SER A 196 7.95 12.61 0.95
N VAL A 197 9.25 12.28 0.93
CA VAL A 197 10.10 12.21 2.12
C VAL A 197 10.22 13.59 2.77
N ALA A 198 10.51 14.62 1.98
CA ALA A 198 10.61 16.00 2.48
C ALA A 198 9.27 16.48 3.07
N THR A 199 8.15 16.22 2.38
CA THR A 199 6.81 16.64 2.84
C THR A 199 6.40 15.92 4.11
N THR A 200 6.63 14.61 4.19
CA THR A 200 6.42 13.80 5.40
C THR A 200 7.29 14.30 6.55
N GLY A 201 8.53 14.69 6.26
CA GLY A 201 9.45 15.27 7.23
C GLY A 201 8.97 16.60 7.80
N VAL A 202 8.48 17.51 6.95
CA VAL A 202 7.84 18.75 7.39
C VAL A 202 6.64 18.44 8.30
N GLY A 203 5.83 17.43 7.96
CA GLY A 203 4.73 16.98 8.82
C GLY A 203 5.20 16.47 10.17
N PHE A 204 6.25 15.65 10.22
CA PHE A 204 6.84 15.17 11.45
C PHE A 204 7.37 16.31 12.33
N LEU A 205 7.98 17.32 11.73
CA LEU A 205 8.42 18.52 12.44
C LEU A 205 7.24 19.31 13.02
N PHE A 206 6.10 19.38 12.32
CA PHE A 206 4.88 19.96 12.87
C PHE A 206 4.35 19.15 14.07
N ILE A 207 4.45 17.82 14.05
CA ILE A 207 4.09 16.98 15.21
C ILE A 207 4.97 17.32 16.41
N LEU A 208 6.28 17.43 16.23
CA LEU A 208 7.21 17.84 17.30
C LEU A 208 6.88 19.24 17.84
N ALA A 209 6.58 20.19 16.95
CA ALA A 209 6.17 21.54 17.34
C ALA A 209 4.83 21.54 18.10
N ALA A 210 3.88 20.69 17.70
CA ALA A 210 2.57 20.56 18.33
C ALA A 210 2.67 19.93 19.73
N ALA A 211 3.43 18.85 19.86
CA ALA A 211 3.68 18.18 21.13
C ALA A 211 4.29 19.17 22.15
N ARG A 212 5.28 19.95 21.71
CA ARG A 212 5.91 20.97 22.55
C ARG A 212 4.95 22.10 22.96
N ARG A 213 4.11 22.58 22.04
CA ARG A 213 3.10 23.62 22.36
C ARG A 213 2.10 23.11 23.40
N LEU A 214 1.69 21.86 23.32
CA LEU A 214 0.79 21.23 24.29
C LEU A 214 1.42 21.12 25.68
N GLU A 215 2.72 20.81 25.78
CA GLU A 215 3.47 20.79 27.05
C GLU A 215 3.51 22.17 27.72
N VAL A 216 3.74 23.24 26.95
CA VAL A 216 3.80 24.62 27.47
C VAL A 216 2.44 25.10 27.98
N VAL A 217 1.34 24.66 27.35
CA VAL A 217 -0.02 25.07 27.72
C VAL A 217 -0.58 24.27 28.91
N HIS A 218 -0.16 23.01 29.10
CA HIS A 218 -0.65 22.13 30.17
C HIS A 218 0.49 21.55 31.05
N PRO A 219 1.19 22.38 31.85
CA PRO A 219 2.35 21.94 32.64
C PRO A 219 2.02 21.04 33.85
N LYS A 220 0.74 20.89 34.25
CA LYS A 220 0.36 20.18 35.49
C LYS A 220 0.04 18.68 35.33
N LEU A 221 0.33 18.06 34.19
CA LEU A 221 0.10 16.63 33.94
C LEU A 221 1.40 15.81 34.11
N ASP A 222 2.27 16.21 35.04
CA ASP A 222 3.54 15.56 35.34
C ASP A 222 3.30 14.15 35.90
N GLY A 223 3.46 13.16 35.02
CA GLY A 223 3.96 11.84 35.38
C GLY A 223 5.40 11.78 34.89
N HIS A 224 6.30 11.27 35.73
CA HIS A 224 7.73 11.17 35.47
C HIS A 224 8.05 10.65 34.05
N PRO A 225 9.12 11.13 33.39
CA PRO A 225 9.53 10.61 32.09
C PRO A 225 9.77 9.10 32.19
N VAL A 226 9.24 8.36 31.21
CA VAL A 226 9.45 6.91 31.08
C VAL A 226 10.92 6.66 30.79
N GLN A 227 11.61 6.01 31.73
CA GLN A 227 12.96 5.50 31.52
C GLN A 227 12.85 4.19 30.72
N VAL A 228 13.41 4.18 29.51
CA VAL A 228 13.58 2.97 28.70
C VAL A 228 14.96 2.41 29.02
N GLU A 229 15.02 1.34 29.81
CA GLU A 229 16.24 0.53 29.94
C GLU A 229 16.30 -0.45 28.75
N THR A 230 17.27 -0.25 27.87
CA THR A 230 17.61 -1.23 26.82
C THR A 230 18.36 -2.40 27.45
N LEU A 231 17.81 -3.62 27.34
CA LEU A 231 18.54 -4.84 27.66
C LEU A 231 19.67 -5.03 26.63
N GLY A 232 20.92 -4.88 27.09
CA GLY A 232 22.12 -5.22 26.34
C GLY A 232 23.03 -4.02 26.10
N SER A 233 24.24 -4.10 26.68
CA SER A 233 25.34 -3.13 26.63
C SER A 233 25.22 -1.96 27.61
N GLY A 234 26.08 -1.99 28.63
CA GLY A 234 26.13 -1.09 29.80
C GLY A 234 26.53 0.36 29.53
N SER A 235 26.10 0.96 28.42
CA SER A 235 26.23 2.39 28.16
C SER A 235 24.90 3.10 28.43
N LYS A 236 24.80 3.77 29.57
CA LYS A 236 23.65 4.61 29.93
C LYS A 236 23.72 5.92 29.14
N LEU A 237 23.03 6.02 28.01
CA LEU A 237 22.91 7.27 27.27
C LEU A 237 21.93 8.22 28.00
N HIS A 238 22.47 9.06 28.89
CA HIS A 238 21.69 10.09 29.58
C HIS A 238 21.46 11.30 28.64
N VAL A 239 20.36 11.33 27.89
CA VAL A 239 19.93 12.55 27.19
C VAL A 239 19.21 13.46 28.19
N ARG A 240 19.97 14.33 28.87
CA ARG A 240 19.44 15.35 29.78
C ARG A 240 19.37 16.68 29.03
N LEU A 241 18.20 17.06 28.53
CA LEU A 241 17.99 18.39 27.94
C LEU A 241 17.88 19.44 29.06
N PRO A 242 18.76 20.48 29.11
CA PRO A 242 18.71 21.48 30.16
C PRO A 242 17.57 22.47 29.89
N ALA A 243 16.49 22.37 30.66
CA ALA A 243 15.41 23.36 30.66
C ALA A 243 15.82 24.63 31.43
N LYS A 244 16.56 25.54 30.78
CA LYS A 244 16.60 26.96 31.20
C LYS A 244 15.54 27.74 30.39
N PRO A 245 14.63 28.49 31.03
CA PRO A 245 13.45 29.07 30.38
C PRO A 245 13.74 30.25 29.42
N GLY A 246 15.01 30.63 29.19
CA GLY A 246 15.37 31.80 28.37
C GLY A 246 15.71 31.54 26.90
N ASN A 247 16.22 30.36 26.54
CA ASN A 247 16.77 30.08 25.18
C ASN A 247 16.02 28.96 24.42
N SER A 248 14.80 28.65 24.85
CA SER A 248 14.00 27.52 24.38
C SER A 248 13.63 27.60 22.89
N MET A 249 13.53 28.82 22.33
CA MET A 249 13.25 29.04 20.92
C MET A 249 14.43 28.61 20.02
N ILE A 250 15.66 28.99 20.39
CA ILE A 250 16.88 28.70 19.62
C ILE A 250 17.18 27.19 19.64
N GLN A 251 17.06 26.54 20.81
CA GLN A 251 17.25 25.09 20.91
C GLN A 251 16.20 24.30 20.12
N GLY A 252 14.96 24.80 20.06
CA GLY A 252 13.90 24.20 19.25
C GLY A 252 14.20 24.30 17.76
N VAL A 253 14.65 25.47 17.30
CA VAL A 253 15.06 25.69 15.91
C VAL A 253 16.27 24.82 15.55
N VAL A 254 17.25 24.66 16.44
CA VAL A 254 18.44 23.81 16.18
C VAL A 254 18.07 22.33 16.07
N VAL A 255 17.18 21.81 16.92
CA VAL A 255 16.70 20.42 16.81
C VAL A 255 15.85 20.24 15.55
N LEU A 256 15.01 21.23 15.21
CA LEU A 256 14.19 21.22 14.00
C LEU A 256 15.04 21.24 12.73
N VAL A 257 16.05 22.12 12.68
CA VAL A 257 17.00 22.25 11.57
C VAL A 257 17.91 21.02 11.50
N GLY A 258 18.37 20.49 12.62
CA GLY A 258 19.14 19.25 12.68
C GLY A 258 18.35 18.07 12.14
N ALA A 259 17.11 17.87 12.60
CA ALA A 259 16.23 16.83 12.09
C ALA A 259 15.88 17.02 10.60
N LEU A 260 15.64 18.25 10.16
CA LEU A 260 15.40 18.58 8.75
C LEU A 260 16.62 18.24 7.90
N ILE A 261 17.83 18.60 8.34
CA ILE A 261 19.09 18.30 7.65
C ILE A 261 19.33 16.78 7.62
N THR A 262 19.16 16.09 8.74
CA THR A 262 19.30 14.62 8.80
C THR A 262 18.29 13.94 7.87
N MET A 263 17.05 14.44 7.80
CA MET A 263 16.00 13.88 6.94
C MET A 263 16.15 14.24 5.46
N LEU A 264 16.78 15.38 5.14
CA LEU A 264 17.12 15.77 3.77
C LEU A 264 18.36 15.03 3.25
N LEU A 265 19.30 14.68 4.14
CA LEU A 265 20.54 13.98 3.80
C LEU A 265 20.41 12.45 3.83
N LEU A 266 19.54 11.88 4.68
CA LEU A 266 19.36 10.42 4.80
C LEU A 266 19.06 9.73 3.46
N PRO A 267 18.16 10.26 2.59
CA PRO A 267 17.83 9.64 1.31
C PRO A 267 19.00 9.50 0.34
N GLY A 268 20.01 10.36 0.47
CA GLY A 268 21.24 10.31 -0.35
C GLY A 268 22.29 9.31 0.16
N ILE A 269 22.14 8.83 1.40
CA ILE A 269 23.13 7.98 2.09
C ILE A 269 22.61 6.55 2.26
N VAL A 270 21.30 6.37 2.43
CA VAL A 270 20.67 5.07 2.66
C VAL A 270 20.19 4.46 1.33
N PRO A 271 20.74 3.31 0.89
CA PRO A 271 20.25 2.59 -0.28
C PRO A 271 18.75 2.24 -0.12
N GLY A 272 17.92 2.61 -1.10
CA GLY A 272 16.46 2.41 -1.08
C GLY A 272 15.66 3.68 -1.41
N PHE A 273 16.00 4.82 -0.79
CA PHE A 273 15.18 6.03 -0.94
C PHE A 273 15.35 6.77 -2.29
N SER A 274 16.45 6.51 -2.99
CA SER A 274 16.77 7.10 -4.31
C SER A 274 16.76 6.08 -5.45
N LYS A 275 16.74 4.78 -5.12
CA LYS A 275 16.64 3.65 -6.03
C LYS A 275 15.93 2.53 -5.28
N GLY A 276 14.87 1.97 -5.87
CA GLY A 276 14.08 0.91 -5.24
C GLY A 276 14.92 -0.27 -4.77
N MET A 277 14.56 -0.88 -3.64
CA MET A 277 15.29 -2.03 -3.08
C MET A 277 14.96 -3.37 -3.77
N LEU A 278 13.78 -3.50 -4.39
CA LEU A 278 13.41 -4.67 -5.18
C LEU A 278 13.69 -4.44 -6.66
N VAL A 279 14.01 -5.54 -7.36
CA VAL A 279 14.12 -5.54 -8.83
C VAL A 279 12.72 -5.32 -9.40
N GLU A 280 12.63 -4.44 -10.40
CA GLU A 280 11.39 -4.16 -11.13
C GLU A 280 10.83 -5.47 -11.73
N GLY A 281 9.53 -5.74 -11.52
CA GLY A 281 8.92 -7.04 -11.87
C GLY A 281 8.74 -8.03 -10.71
N THR A 282 9.20 -7.69 -9.50
CA THR A 282 9.09 -8.57 -8.31
C THR A 282 7.68 -8.55 -7.71
N ARG A 283 7.03 -9.71 -7.63
CA ARG A 283 5.75 -9.96 -6.96
C ARG A 283 5.98 -10.27 -5.46
N PRO A 284 5.27 -9.64 -4.51
CA PRO A 284 5.40 -9.98 -3.10
C PRO A 284 4.67 -11.30 -2.78
N SER A 285 5.41 -12.40 -2.62
CA SER A 285 4.89 -13.69 -2.12
C SER A 285 5.34 -13.96 -0.69
N TRP A 286 4.38 -14.15 0.22
CA TRP A 286 4.63 -14.52 1.61
C TRP A 286 4.89 -16.04 1.68
N GLY A 287 6.13 -16.47 1.42
CA GLY A 287 6.54 -17.86 1.63
C GLY A 287 7.60 -18.40 0.66
N ASN A 288 7.74 -17.84 -0.54
CA ASN A 288 8.71 -18.29 -1.55
C ASN A 288 9.32 -17.08 -2.28
N VAL A 289 10.57 -16.76 -1.97
CA VAL A 289 11.29 -15.57 -2.53
C VAL A 289 11.80 -15.83 -3.96
N ALA A 290 11.86 -17.08 -4.40
CA ALA A 290 12.55 -17.48 -5.64
C ALA A 290 11.74 -17.38 -6.94
N THR A 291 10.41 -17.36 -6.89
CA THR A 291 9.52 -17.46 -8.08
C THR A 291 8.98 -16.11 -8.57
N ASN A 292 9.44 -15.00 -8.00
CA ASN A 292 8.64 -13.78 -7.98
C ASN A 292 8.92 -12.75 -9.08
N ILE A 293 9.77 -13.01 -10.08
CA ILE A 293 10.03 -12.05 -11.16
C ILE A 293 9.24 -12.47 -12.40
N ASP A 294 8.40 -11.59 -12.93
CA ASP A 294 7.73 -11.82 -14.21
C ASP A 294 8.77 -11.90 -15.34
N PRO A 295 8.95 -13.05 -16.01
CA PRO A 295 9.99 -13.23 -17.03
C PRO A 295 9.81 -12.29 -18.22
N MET A 296 8.58 -11.81 -18.46
CA MET A 296 8.26 -10.90 -19.56
C MET A 296 8.72 -9.47 -19.29
N ILE A 297 8.56 -9.02 -18.04
CA ILE A 297 9.04 -7.71 -17.57
C ILE A 297 10.56 -7.70 -17.47
N ALA A 298 11.15 -8.76 -16.92
CA ALA A 298 12.60 -8.93 -16.85
C ALA A 298 13.24 -8.84 -18.24
N LEU A 299 12.64 -9.50 -19.23
CA LEU A 299 13.08 -9.43 -20.62
C LEU A 299 13.05 -8.01 -21.19
N GLY A 300 11.96 -7.27 -20.99
CA GLY A 300 11.85 -5.88 -21.44
C GLY A 300 12.92 -4.97 -20.82
N ASN A 301 13.22 -5.19 -19.54
CA ASN A 301 14.25 -4.45 -18.82
C ASN A 301 15.66 -4.79 -19.28
N ASP A 302 15.96 -6.06 -19.54
CA ASP A 302 17.26 -6.50 -20.06
C ASP A 302 17.53 -5.89 -21.44
N LEU A 303 16.53 -5.87 -22.33
CA LEU A 303 16.60 -5.24 -23.65
C LEU A 303 16.86 -3.73 -23.57
N ARG A 304 16.20 -3.03 -22.63
CA ARG A 304 16.37 -1.58 -22.44
C ARG A 304 17.61 -1.22 -21.64
N SER A 305 18.21 -2.19 -20.95
CA SER A 305 19.47 -1.97 -20.25
C SER A 305 20.56 -1.68 -21.29
N SER A 306 21.17 -0.50 -21.23
CA SER A 306 22.23 -0.10 -22.18
C SER A 306 23.56 -0.83 -21.93
N SER A 307 23.53 -2.01 -21.29
CA SER A 307 24.71 -2.78 -20.95
C SER A 307 25.20 -3.55 -22.18
N SER A 308 26.28 -3.07 -22.79
CA SER A 308 26.91 -3.73 -23.95
C SER A 308 27.87 -4.86 -23.56
N GLY A 309 27.93 -5.21 -22.27
CA GLY A 309 28.83 -6.24 -21.77
C GLY A 309 28.32 -7.64 -22.07
N GLN A 310 29.24 -8.57 -22.21
CA GLN A 310 28.92 -10.00 -22.25
C GLN A 310 28.24 -10.42 -20.94
N VAL A 311 27.10 -11.09 -21.07
CA VAL A 311 26.29 -11.62 -19.97
C VAL A 311 26.65 -13.08 -19.71
N LEU A 312 26.79 -13.84 -20.80
CA LEU A 312 27.22 -15.24 -20.78
C LEU A 312 27.93 -15.57 -22.10
N ARG A 313 28.59 -16.72 -22.11
CA ARG A 313 29.08 -17.37 -23.34
C ARG A 313 28.74 -18.84 -23.32
N TYR A 314 28.62 -19.44 -24.49
CA TYR A 314 28.43 -20.88 -24.60
C TYR A 314 29.29 -21.47 -25.70
N TYR A 315 29.60 -22.76 -25.56
CA TYR A 315 30.37 -23.54 -26.52
C TYR A 315 29.52 -24.73 -26.96
N THR A 316 29.36 -24.94 -28.25
CA THR A 316 28.53 -26.05 -28.77
C THR A 316 29.09 -26.70 -30.02
N ASP A 317 28.81 -28.00 -30.20
CA ASP A 317 29.02 -28.72 -31.46
C ASP A 317 27.79 -28.67 -32.40
N ALA A 318 26.74 -27.95 -32.01
CA ALA A 318 25.57 -27.75 -32.84
C ALA A 318 25.95 -27.16 -34.20
N THR A 319 25.30 -27.67 -35.25
CA THR A 319 25.50 -27.18 -36.63
C THR A 319 24.77 -25.85 -36.87
N SER A 320 23.83 -25.50 -36.00
CA SER A 320 23.07 -24.24 -36.03
C SER A 320 23.22 -23.49 -34.70
N PRO A 321 23.23 -22.14 -34.70
CA PRO A 321 23.28 -21.36 -33.47
C PRO A 321 22.07 -21.65 -32.56
N LEU A 322 22.29 -21.75 -31.24
CA LEU A 322 21.29 -22.24 -30.28
C LEU A 322 20.57 -21.11 -29.55
N TYR A 323 19.25 -21.24 -29.43
CA TYR A 323 18.48 -20.43 -28.49
C TYR A 323 18.63 -21.00 -27.08
N LEU A 324 18.99 -20.14 -26.13
CA LEU A 324 19.09 -20.51 -24.72
C LEU A 324 17.84 -20.06 -23.99
N ARG A 325 17.00 -21.01 -23.57
CA ARG A 325 15.77 -20.73 -22.81
C ARG A 325 16.08 -20.49 -21.34
N THR A 326 15.36 -19.57 -20.73
CA THR A 326 15.35 -19.36 -19.28
C THR A 326 13.99 -19.71 -18.70
N SER A 327 12.90 -19.25 -19.30
CA SER A 327 11.54 -19.48 -18.80
C SER A 327 10.57 -19.83 -19.93
N VAL A 328 9.52 -20.55 -19.57
CA VAL A 328 8.43 -20.94 -20.47
C VAL A 328 7.11 -20.53 -19.83
N ILE A 329 6.27 -19.89 -20.61
CA ILE A 329 5.02 -19.27 -20.19
C ILE A 329 3.90 -19.94 -21.01
N GLY A 330 3.21 -20.87 -20.37
CA GLY A 330 2.14 -21.68 -20.95
C GLY A 330 0.74 -21.29 -20.48
N ASN A 331 0.61 -20.68 -19.30
CA ASN A 331 -0.70 -20.42 -18.72
C ASN A 331 -1.34 -19.18 -19.36
N LEU A 332 -2.54 -19.33 -19.92
CA LEU A 332 -3.40 -18.23 -20.39
C LEU A 332 -4.73 -18.20 -19.63
N GLU A 333 -4.68 -18.26 -18.30
CA GLU A 333 -5.86 -18.18 -17.45
C GLU A 333 -6.23 -16.71 -17.14
N GLY A 334 -7.45 -16.33 -17.55
CA GLY A 334 -7.92 -14.95 -17.51
C GLY A 334 -7.45 -14.15 -18.73
N THR A 335 -7.06 -12.88 -18.56
CA THR A 335 -6.76 -11.99 -19.70
C THR A 335 -5.27 -11.79 -19.99
N LYS A 336 -4.36 -12.55 -19.38
CA LYS A 336 -2.89 -12.36 -19.46
C LYS A 336 -2.12 -13.68 -19.39
N TRP A 337 -0.98 -13.76 -20.07
CA TRP A 337 -0.08 -14.91 -19.93
C TRP A 337 0.63 -14.89 -18.57
N LYS A 338 0.82 -16.07 -17.98
CA LYS A 338 1.48 -16.24 -16.68
C LYS A 338 2.39 -17.48 -16.66
N PRO A 339 3.48 -17.45 -15.88
CA PRO A 339 4.20 -18.68 -15.52
C PRO A 339 3.27 -19.64 -14.77
N ASP A 340 3.44 -20.94 -14.98
CA ASP A 340 2.71 -21.96 -14.23
C ASP A 340 3.54 -22.37 -12.99
N ASP A 341 3.02 -22.01 -11.81
CA ASP A 341 3.66 -22.33 -10.53
C ASP A 341 3.40 -23.77 -10.08
N SER A 342 2.46 -24.48 -10.70
CA SER A 342 2.05 -25.84 -10.35
C SER A 342 2.94 -26.93 -10.97
N LEU A 343 3.86 -26.55 -11.88
CA LEU A 343 4.77 -27.47 -12.55
C LEU A 343 5.62 -28.26 -11.55
N LEU A 344 5.73 -29.56 -11.79
CA LEU A 344 6.55 -30.47 -10.99
C LEU A 344 8.02 -30.05 -11.04
N ARG A 345 8.62 -29.87 -9.86
CA ARG A 345 10.03 -29.54 -9.68
C ARG A 345 10.75 -30.72 -9.07
N VAL A 346 11.81 -31.17 -9.72
CA VAL A 346 12.67 -32.25 -9.22
C VAL A 346 14.09 -31.72 -9.02
N PRO A 347 14.86 -32.22 -8.04
CA PRO A 347 16.27 -31.87 -7.94
C PRO A 347 17.02 -32.20 -9.24
N VAL A 348 17.97 -31.36 -9.65
CA VAL A 348 18.85 -31.67 -10.77
C VAL A 348 19.70 -32.89 -10.42
N SER A 349 19.72 -33.87 -11.32
CA SER A 349 20.60 -35.04 -11.32
C SER A 349 21.34 -35.14 -12.65
N GLU A 350 22.37 -35.99 -12.72
CA GLU A 350 23.16 -36.20 -13.95
C GLU A 350 22.27 -36.60 -15.14
N SER A 351 21.22 -37.38 -14.90
CA SER A 351 20.16 -37.62 -15.88
C SER A 351 18.92 -36.82 -15.53
N LEU A 352 18.34 -36.13 -16.50
CA LEU A 352 17.13 -35.34 -16.32
C LEU A 352 15.91 -36.12 -16.83
N PRO A 353 14.84 -36.27 -16.02
CA PRO A 353 13.60 -36.83 -16.51
C PRO A 353 13.03 -35.87 -17.56
N VAL A 354 12.81 -36.39 -18.77
CA VAL A 354 12.19 -35.67 -19.89
C VAL A 354 10.82 -36.27 -20.17
N PRO A 355 9.79 -35.45 -20.46
CA PRO A 355 8.50 -35.95 -20.89
C PRO A 355 8.67 -36.77 -22.17
N MET A 356 8.21 -38.03 -22.15
CA MET A 356 8.23 -38.89 -23.32
C MET A 356 7.04 -38.53 -24.20
N PHE A 357 7.29 -37.84 -25.31
CA PHE A 357 6.28 -37.69 -26.35
C PHE A 357 6.49 -38.76 -27.42
N PRO A 358 5.43 -39.31 -28.01
CA PRO A 358 5.57 -40.20 -29.16
C PRO A 358 6.19 -39.41 -30.33
N THR A 359 7.49 -39.57 -30.56
CA THR A 359 8.24 -38.91 -31.63
C THR A 359 8.08 -39.71 -32.93
N MET A 360 7.61 -39.07 -34.00
CA MET A 360 7.55 -39.62 -35.36
C MET A 360 8.88 -39.40 -36.10
N ILE A 361 9.67 -38.42 -35.64
CA ILE A 361 11.00 -38.13 -36.18
C ILE A 361 12.01 -39.07 -35.53
N SER A 362 12.50 -40.05 -36.30
CA SER A 362 13.48 -41.04 -35.82
C SER A 362 14.93 -40.55 -35.87
N GLU A 363 15.22 -39.49 -36.63
CA GLU A 363 16.56 -38.89 -36.69
C GLU A 363 16.69 -37.78 -35.64
N SER A 364 17.34 -38.09 -34.51
CA SER A 364 17.86 -37.11 -33.56
C SER A 364 19.38 -37.21 -33.48
N HIS A 365 20.03 -36.11 -33.11
CA HIS A 365 21.46 -36.10 -32.78
C HIS A 365 21.68 -35.46 -31.42
N ALA A 366 22.66 -35.98 -30.69
CA ALA A 366 23.08 -35.42 -29.43
C ALA A 366 23.95 -34.19 -29.68
N VAL A 367 23.68 -33.13 -28.92
CA VAL A 367 24.41 -31.86 -28.97
C VAL A 367 24.97 -31.58 -27.59
N ILE A 368 26.27 -31.27 -27.53
CA ILE A 368 26.97 -30.91 -26.31
C ILE A 368 27.05 -29.39 -26.25
N THR A 369 26.56 -28.81 -25.16
CA THR A 369 26.62 -27.37 -24.93
C THR A 369 27.21 -27.06 -23.56
N ARG A 370 28.37 -26.43 -23.51
CA ARG A 370 28.93 -25.86 -22.28
C ARG A 370 28.50 -24.41 -22.15
N VAL A 371 27.88 -24.05 -21.03
CA VAL A 371 27.40 -22.69 -20.77
C VAL A 371 28.18 -22.09 -19.60
N VAL A 372 28.69 -20.86 -19.80
CA VAL A 372 29.40 -20.09 -18.77
C VAL A 372 28.65 -18.79 -18.52
N THR A 373 28.05 -18.67 -17.33
CA THR A 373 27.18 -17.55 -16.96
C THR A 373 27.95 -16.41 -16.29
N ASP A 374 28.82 -15.73 -17.04
CA ASP A 374 29.74 -14.69 -16.51
C ASP A 374 29.07 -13.69 -15.54
N ARG A 375 28.17 -12.83 -16.04
CA ARG A 375 27.49 -11.78 -15.25
C ARG A 375 25.99 -12.01 -15.10
N TYR A 376 25.50 -13.13 -15.61
CA TYR A 376 24.08 -13.43 -15.63
C TYR A 376 23.52 -13.59 -14.21
N ARG A 377 22.43 -12.87 -13.93
CA ARG A 377 21.70 -12.96 -12.67
C ARG A 377 20.22 -13.18 -12.96
N GLY A 378 19.73 -14.38 -12.64
CA GLY A 378 18.34 -14.76 -12.86
C GLY A 378 17.99 -16.00 -12.06
N ALA A 379 16.71 -16.17 -11.74
CA ALA A 379 16.25 -17.36 -11.02
C ALA A 379 16.33 -18.63 -11.90
N TRP A 380 16.27 -18.48 -13.22
CA TRP A 380 16.40 -19.58 -14.18
C TRP A 380 17.75 -19.56 -14.89
N LEU A 381 18.37 -20.71 -15.11
CA LEU A 381 19.59 -20.79 -15.92
C LEU A 381 19.27 -20.77 -17.42
N PRO A 382 20.05 -20.05 -18.24
CA PRO A 382 19.98 -20.15 -19.69
C PRO A 382 20.49 -21.52 -20.13
N VAL A 383 19.61 -22.36 -20.67
CA VAL A 383 19.92 -23.73 -21.10
C VAL A 383 19.44 -23.96 -22.54
N PRO A 384 20.07 -24.87 -23.32
CA PRO A 384 19.53 -25.26 -24.62
C PRO A 384 18.19 -25.99 -24.46
N GLY A 385 17.40 -26.06 -25.53
CA GLY A 385 16.18 -26.87 -25.55
C GLY A 385 16.45 -28.37 -25.48
N ASN A 386 15.43 -29.15 -25.11
CA ASN A 386 15.47 -30.63 -25.10
C ASN A 386 16.67 -31.22 -24.33
N LEU A 387 16.99 -30.62 -23.20
CA LEU A 387 18.10 -31.01 -22.34
C LEU A 387 17.80 -32.34 -21.63
N THR A 388 18.69 -33.32 -21.79
CA THR A 388 18.56 -34.67 -21.23
C THR A 388 19.49 -34.95 -20.05
N SER A 389 20.58 -34.20 -19.94
CA SER A 389 21.58 -34.34 -18.88
C SER A 389 22.27 -33.01 -18.64
N VAL A 390 22.63 -32.77 -17.38
CA VAL A 390 23.43 -31.61 -16.98
C VAL A 390 24.49 -32.04 -15.98
N GLU A 391 25.72 -31.61 -16.23
CA GLU A 391 26.89 -31.84 -15.39
C GLU A 391 27.49 -30.50 -14.94
N GLY A 392 28.04 -30.44 -13.73
CA GLY A 392 28.74 -29.26 -13.20
C GLY A 392 27.88 -28.28 -12.39
N LEU A 393 26.59 -28.57 -12.18
CA LEU A 393 25.71 -27.79 -11.30
C LEU A 393 25.80 -28.25 -9.83
N SER A 394 25.70 -27.31 -8.89
CA SER A 394 25.74 -27.57 -7.43
C SER A 394 24.42 -28.12 -6.86
N SER A 395 24.37 -28.49 -5.58
CA SER A 395 23.27 -29.27 -4.97
C SER A 395 21.94 -28.53 -4.72
N ASN A 396 21.67 -27.39 -5.35
CA ASN A 396 20.47 -26.55 -5.05
C ASN A 396 19.64 -26.18 -6.28
N TRP A 397 19.90 -26.81 -7.42
CA TRP A 397 19.18 -26.57 -8.66
C TRP A 397 17.97 -27.49 -8.77
N GLN A 398 16.87 -26.93 -9.27
CA GLN A 398 15.64 -27.67 -9.57
C GLN A 398 15.43 -27.70 -11.08
N TRP A 399 15.04 -28.86 -11.58
CA TRP A 399 14.65 -29.13 -12.95
C TRP A 399 13.13 -29.16 -13.07
N ILE A 400 12.62 -28.58 -14.15
CA ILE A 400 11.22 -28.68 -14.55
C ILE A 400 11.15 -29.49 -15.85
N PRO A 401 10.73 -30.77 -15.78
CA PRO A 401 10.65 -31.65 -16.94
C PRO A 401 9.82 -31.10 -18.09
N ASP A 402 8.64 -30.55 -17.78
CA ASP A 402 7.65 -30.13 -18.78
C ASP A 402 8.14 -29.00 -19.71
N THR A 403 8.87 -28.05 -19.14
CA THR A 403 9.38 -26.86 -19.85
C THR A 403 10.84 -26.99 -20.28
N SER A 404 11.52 -28.03 -19.79
CA SER A 404 12.96 -28.23 -19.93
C SER A 404 13.79 -27.04 -19.40
N THR A 405 13.44 -26.52 -18.22
CA THR A 405 14.11 -25.37 -17.61
C THR A 405 14.71 -25.70 -16.24
N VAL A 406 15.82 -25.05 -15.91
CA VAL A 406 16.52 -25.19 -14.61
C VAL A 406 16.37 -23.90 -13.81
N LEU A 407 16.00 -24.00 -12.53
CA LEU A 407 15.88 -22.85 -11.63
C LEU A 407 16.62 -23.03 -10.29
N THR A 408 16.96 -21.92 -9.65
CA THR A 408 17.53 -21.85 -8.29
C THR A 408 16.61 -21.11 -7.34
N GLN A 409 16.67 -21.48 -6.06
CA GLN A 409 16.00 -20.73 -5.00
C GLN A 409 16.73 -19.42 -4.62
N ASN A 410 17.97 -19.26 -5.07
CA ASN A 410 18.79 -18.08 -4.77
C ASN A 410 19.36 -17.50 -6.09
N PRO A 411 18.75 -16.45 -6.67
CA PRO A 411 19.17 -15.86 -7.94
C PRO A 411 20.64 -15.38 -7.96
N GLY A 412 21.25 -15.11 -6.80
CA GLY A 412 22.67 -14.80 -6.71
C GLY A 412 23.59 -15.95 -7.12
N GLN A 413 23.09 -17.19 -7.11
CA GLN A 413 23.85 -18.39 -7.49
C GLN A 413 23.89 -18.65 -9.00
N SER A 414 23.17 -17.89 -9.83
CA SER A 414 23.20 -18.10 -11.29
C SER A 414 24.40 -17.46 -11.99
N ALA A 415 25.12 -16.58 -11.30
CA ALA A 415 26.34 -15.97 -11.82
C ALA A 415 27.52 -16.93 -11.66
N GLU A 416 28.50 -16.78 -12.55
CA GLU A 416 29.77 -17.51 -12.53
C GLU A 416 29.60 -19.04 -12.50
N GLN A 417 28.52 -19.55 -13.11
CA GLN A 417 28.32 -20.99 -13.30
C GLN A 417 29.02 -21.45 -14.58
N ASP A 418 29.51 -22.68 -14.54
CA ASP A 418 30.13 -23.37 -15.67
C ASP A 418 29.62 -24.81 -15.67
N PHE A 419 28.75 -25.12 -16.63
CA PHE A 419 28.08 -26.42 -16.69
C PHE A 419 28.02 -26.93 -18.12
N ILE A 420 27.90 -28.24 -18.26
CA ILE A 420 27.78 -28.93 -19.54
C ILE A 420 26.39 -29.55 -19.61
N GLY A 421 25.65 -29.20 -20.66
CA GLY A 421 24.36 -29.76 -20.98
C GLY A 421 24.44 -30.67 -22.20
N LEU A 422 23.79 -31.84 -22.13
CA LEU A 422 23.56 -32.72 -23.28
C LEU A 422 22.10 -32.59 -23.71
N SER A 423 21.87 -32.11 -24.93
CA SER A 423 20.53 -32.00 -25.53
C SER A 423 20.36 -33.00 -26.67
N GLN A 424 19.11 -33.43 -26.90
CA GLN A 424 18.75 -34.18 -28.09
C GLN A 424 17.98 -33.30 -29.07
N GLU A 425 18.57 -33.07 -30.24
CA GLU A 425 17.96 -32.26 -31.28
C GLU A 425 17.36 -33.14 -32.39
N PRO A 426 16.02 -33.17 -32.51
CA PRO A 426 15.37 -33.83 -33.64
C PRO A 426 15.66 -33.05 -34.92
N LYS A 427 15.90 -33.78 -36.02
CA LYS A 427 16.09 -33.16 -37.33
C LYS A 427 14.73 -32.80 -37.94
N ILE A 428 14.27 -31.59 -37.62
CA ILE A 428 12.98 -31.08 -38.09
C ILE A 428 13.14 -30.43 -39.48
N THR A 429 12.30 -30.86 -40.42
CA THR A 429 12.20 -30.29 -41.78
C THR A 429 10.78 -29.80 -42.06
N SER A 430 10.62 -28.92 -43.05
CA SER A 430 9.29 -28.48 -43.50
C SER A 430 8.42 -29.67 -43.95
N GLN A 431 9.01 -30.63 -44.67
CA GLN A 431 8.30 -31.83 -45.12
C GLN A 431 7.79 -32.69 -43.95
N THR A 432 8.62 -32.88 -42.91
CA THR A 432 8.22 -33.66 -41.73
C THR A 432 7.09 -32.97 -40.95
N LEU A 433 7.10 -31.65 -40.83
CA LEU A 433 6.03 -30.90 -40.14
C LEU A 433 4.74 -30.86 -40.95
N HIS A 434 4.85 -30.75 -42.27
CA HIS A 434 3.72 -30.83 -43.19
C HIS A 434 3.00 -32.18 -43.08
N GLU A 435 3.77 -33.28 -43.14
CA GLU A 435 3.22 -34.63 -43.00
C GLU A 435 2.62 -34.85 -41.60
N ALA A 436 3.33 -34.44 -40.54
CA ALA A 436 2.82 -34.51 -39.18
C ALA A 436 1.50 -33.74 -39.00
N SER A 437 1.33 -32.62 -39.71
CA SER A 437 0.10 -31.82 -39.65
C SER A 437 -1.07 -32.42 -40.44
N ARG A 438 -0.82 -33.29 -41.43
CA ARG A 438 -1.89 -34.00 -42.16
C ARG A 438 -2.46 -35.18 -41.38
N GLN A 439 -1.67 -35.73 -40.46
CA GLN A 439 -2.06 -36.88 -39.66
C GLN A 439 -2.71 -36.48 -38.32
N LEU A 440 -3.08 -35.20 -38.17
CA LEU A 440 -3.83 -34.69 -37.02
C LEU A 440 -5.29 -35.20 -37.06
N ASP A 441 -5.59 -36.29 -36.33
CA ASP A 441 -6.96 -36.76 -36.09
C ASP A 441 -7.69 -35.92 -35.03
N GLU A 442 -9.03 -35.93 -35.01
CA GLU A 442 -9.84 -35.32 -33.93
C GLU A 442 -9.50 -35.96 -32.56
N GLY A 443 -9.07 -35.14 -31.59
CA GLY A 443 -8.64 -35.58 -30.24
C GLY A 443 -7.12 -35.74 -30.07
N TYR A 444 -6.31 -35.47 -31.09
CA TYR A 444 -4.86 -35.69 -31.03
C TYR A 444 -4.13 -34.85 -29.96
N PHE A 445 -4.56 -33.61 -29.73
CA PHE A 445 -3.93 -32.72 -28.75
C PHE A 445 -4.26 -33.07 -27.29
N ASP A 446 -5.06 -34.12 -27.05
CA ASP A 446 -5.39 -34.61 -25.70
C ASP A 446 -4.16 -35.15 -24.96
N SER A 447 -3.05 -35.46 -25.67
CA SER A 447 -1.78 -35.87 -25.05
C SER A 447 -0.95 -34.72 -24.48
N VAL A 448 -1.30 -33.47 -24.81
CA VAL A 448 -0.65 -32.26 -24.29
C VAL A 448 -1.50 -31.71 -23.15
N ASN A 449 -0.86 -31.14 -22.11
CA ASN A 449 -1.60 -30.48 -21.03
C ASN A 449 -2.62 -29.48 -21.65
N PRO A 450 -3.94 -29.62 -21.38
CA PRO A 450 -4.98 -28.77 -21.96
C PRO A 450 -4.73 -27.27 -21.79
N GLU A 451 -3.99 -26.87 -20.75
CA GLU A 451 -3.57 -25.49 -20.51
C GLU A 451 -2.89 -24.82 -21.71
N TYR A 452 -2.15 -25.59 -22.52
CA TYR A 452 -1.46 -25.09 -23.70
C TYR A 452 -2.38 -24.77 -24.89
N SER A 453 -3.65 -25.18 -24.80
CA SER A 453 -4.68 -24.93 -25.81
C SER A 453 -5.83 -24.07 -25.30
N GLN A 454 -5.88 -23.77 -24.00
CA GLN A 454 -6.93 -22.94 -23.40
C GLN A 454 -6.91 -21.51 -23.96
N LEU A 455 -8.11 -21.01 -24.25
CA LEU A 455 -8.38 -19.64 -24.68
C LEU A 455 -9.28 -18.93 -23.66
N PRO A 456 -9.08 -17.63 -23.43
CA PRO A 456 -9.97 -16.86 -22.58
C PRO A 456 -11.26 -16.48 -23.30
N ASN A 457 -12.32 -16.18 -22.54
CA ASN A 457 -13.62 -15.80 -23.11
C ASN A 457 -13.60 -14.47 -23.90
N ASN A 458 -12.52 -13.69 -23.79
CA ASN A 458 -12.41 -12.34 -24.35
C ASN A 458 -11.22 -12.17 -25.32
N VAL A 459 -10.95 -13.15 -26.17
CA VAL A 459 -9.95 -13.00 -27.25
C VAL A 459 -10.31 -11.77 -28.11
N PRO A 460 -9.36 -10.82 -28.35
CA PRO A 460 -9.63 -9.64 -29.16
C PRO A 460 -10.04 -9.98 -30.59
N LYS A 461 -11.07 -9.30 -31.11
CA LYS A 461 -11.54 -9.50 -32.51
C LYS A 461 -10.45 -9.24 -33.55
N SER A 462 -9.48 -8.36 -33.23
CA SER A 462 -8.33 -8.07 -34.09
C SER A 462 -7.45 -9.29 -34.36
N VAL A 463 -7.41 -10.27 -33.46
CA VAL A 463 -6.68 -11.53 -33.63
C VAL A 463 -7.24 -12.30 -34.83
N ASN A 464 -8.56 -12.55 -34.85
CA ASN A 464 -9.22 -13.25 -35.95
C ASN A 464 -9.05 -12.51 -37.28
N THR A 465 -9.18 -11.18 -37.28
CA THR A 465 -8.96 -10.36 -38.48
C THR A 465 -7.53 -10.50 -39.03
N VAL A 466 -6.54 -10.66 -38.16
CA VAL A 466 -5.15 -10.83 -38.59
C VAL A 466 -4.89 -12.26 -39.07
N ILE A 467 -5.47 -13.27 -38.41
CA ILE A 467 -5.42 -14.66 -38.88
C ILE A 467 -5.98 -14.74 -40.30
N GLU A 468 -7.19 -14.24 -40.54
CA GLU A 468 -7.83 -14.22 -41.87
C GLU A 468 -6.97 -13.54 -42.94
N LYS A 469 -6.26 -12.46 -42.59
CA LYS A 469 -5.35 -11.78 -43.51
C LYS A 469 -4.06 -12.55 -43.76
N ALA A 470 -3.51 -13.17 -42.72
CA ALA A 470 -2.27 -13.92 -42.80
C ALA A 470 -2.46 -15.21 -43.61
N THR A 471 -3.61 -15.88 -43.46
CA THR A 471 -3.95 -17.12 -44.17
C THR A 471 -4.71 -16.89 -45.47
N ALA A 472 -4.87 -15.64 -45.90
CA ALA A 472 -5.50 -15.31 -47.19
C ALA A 472 -4.68 -15.91 -48.34
N GLY A 473 -5.29 -16.87 -49.07
CA GLY A 473 -4.64 -17.58 -50.18
C GLY A 473 -4.10 -18.97 -49.83
N VAL A 474 -4.30 -19.44 -48.59
CA VAL A 474 -3.98 -20.81 -48.15
C VAL A 474 -5.18 -21.46 -47.44
N GLU A 475 -6.35 -21.43 -48.11
CA GLU A 475 -7.64 -21.82 -47.51
C GLU A 475 -7.72 -23.29 -47.09
N ASP A 476 -6.97 -24.18 -47.75
CA ASP A 476 -6.84 -25.62 -47.43
C ASP A 476 -5.49 -25.97 -46.76
N ALA A 477 -4.84 -25.00 -46.09
CA ALA A 477 -3.56 -25.22 -45.44
C ALA A 477 -3.64 -26.13 -44.21
N THR A 478 -2.61 -26.94 -44.05
CA THR A 478 -2.30 -27.66 -42.81
C THR A 478 -1.99 -26.69 -41.66
N ALA A 479 -2.09 -27.16 -40.41
CA ALA A 479 -1.75 -26.38 -39.22
C ALA A 479 -0.33 -25.77 -39.29
N TYR A 480 0.63 -26.52 -39.84
CA TYR A 480 1.99 -26.03 -40.08
C TYR A 480 2.03 -24.89 -41.11
N GLU A 481 1.35 -25.03 -42.25
CA GLU A 481 1.29 -23.98 -43.27
C GLU A 481 0.60 -22.70 -42.74
N GLN A 482 -0.44 -22.83 -41.92
CA GLN A 482 -1.08 -21.70 -41.23
C GLN A 482 -0.11 -21.01 -40.26
N ALA A 483 0.66 -21.78 -39.49
CA ALA A 483 1.66 -21.23 -38.57
C ALA A 483 2.77 -20.46 -39.31
N VAL A 484 3.24 -20.99 -40.45
CA VAL A 484 4.22 -20.30 -41.32
C VAL A 484 3.62 -19.01 -41.88
N ALA A 485 2.38 -19.04 -42.36
CA ALA A 485 1.70 -17.85 -42.89
C ALA A 485 1.54 -16.73 -41.83
N ILE A 486 1.19 -17.10 -40.59
CA ILE A 486 1.14 -16.16 -39.46
C ILE A 486 2.52 -15.56 -39.18
N GLN A 487 3.57 -16.40 -39.14
CA GLN A 487 4.94 -15.93 -38.94
C GLN A 487 5.32 -14.91 -40.02
N ASP A 488 5.13 -15.25 -41.30
CA ASP A 488 5.51 -14.39 -42.41
C ASP A 488 4.74 -13.06 -42.42
N TYR A 489 3.45 -13.08 -42.06
CA TYR A 489 2.67 -11.86 -41.93
C TYR A 489 3.18 -10.95 -40.81
N LEU A 490 3.50 -11.50 -39.64
CA LEU A 490 4.07 -10.76 -38.51
C LEU A 490 5.49 -10.23 -38.81
N ARG A 491 6.26 -10.94 -39.64
CA ARG A 491 7.59 -10.51 -40.10
C ARG A 491 7.55 -9.55 -41.29
N SER A 492 6.39 -9.35 -41.91
CA SER A 492 6.24 -8.50 -43.08
C SER A 492 6.49 -7.02 -42.77
N LYS A 493 6.58 -6.19 -43.81
CA LYS A 493 6.69 -4.72 -43.67
C LYS A 493 5.48 -4.07 -42.99
N ALA A 494 4.42 -4.82 -42.70
CA ALA A 494 3.27 -4.33 -41.95
C ALA A 494 3.61 -4.04 -40.48
N PHE A 495 4.63 -4.69 -39.91
CA PHE A 495 5.01 -4.55 -38.51
C PHE A 495 6.42 -3.98 -38.35
N THR A 496 6.63 -3.22 -37.28
CA THR A 496 7.92 -2.60 -36.93
C THR A 496 8.42 -3.11 -35.58
N TYR A 497 9.69 -3.49 -35.50
CA TYR A 497 10.35 -3.76 -34.23
C TYR A 497 10.75 -2.44 -33.54
N SER A 498 10.32 -2.24 -32.29
CA SER A 498 10.62 -1.03 -31.51
C SER A 498 10.53 -1.29 -30.01
N GLU A 499 11.65 -1.06 -29.32
CA GLU A 499 11.77 -1.11 -27.85
C GLU A 499 11.23 0.17 -27.15
N LYS A 500 10.81 1.19 -27.93
CA LYS A 500 10.41 2.52 -27.45
C LYS A 500 8.96 2.92 -27.72
N THR A 501 8.20 2.10 -28.46
CA THR A 501 6.76 2.33 -28.78
C THR A 501 5.93 2.28 -27.49
N PRO A 502 4.91 3.15 -27.26
CA PRO A 502 4.60 3.67 -25.93
C PRO A 502 4.42 2.57 -24.89
N VAL A 503 5.50 2.41 -24.14
CA VAL A 503 5.72 1.51 -23.01
C VAL A 503 5.09 2.08 -21.74
N GLN A 504 4.76 3.37 -21.76
CA GLN A 504 4.18 4.12 -20.64
C GLN A 504 2.67 4.03 -20.78
N ASP A 505 2.06 3.03 -20.13
CA ASP A 505 0.61 2.87 -19.78
C ASP A 505 0.24 1.38 -19.54
N GLY A 506 1.13 0.56 -18.96
CA GLY A 506 0.84 -0.85 -18.67
C GLY A 506 1.03 -1.82 -19.85
N TYR A 507 1.85 -1.42 -20.82
CA TYR A 507 2.09 -2.14 -22.08
C TYR A 507 3.22 -3.19 -22.06
N ASP A 508 4.01 -3.28 -20.99
CA ASP A 508 5.13 -4.25 -20.85
C ASP A 508 4.66 -5.71 -20.60
N GLY A 509 3.40 -6.03 -20.89
CA GLY A 509 2.82 -7.36 -20.67
C GLY A 509 2.42 -8.06 -21.96
N SER A 510 1.67 -9.15 -21.81
CA SER A 510 1.03 -9.89 -22.91
C SER A 510 -0.47 -10.05 -22.68
N GLY A 511 -1.06 -9.11 -21.95
CA GLY A 511 -2.50 -9.08 -21.77
C GLY A 511 -3.24 -8.95 -23.09
N MET A 512 -4.49 -9.41 -23.13
CA MET A 512 -5.33 -9.32 -24.33
C MET A 512 -5.43 -7.88 -24.85
N ASP A 513 -5.51 -6.89 -23.97
CA ASP A 513 -5.53 -5.46 -24.34
C ASP A 513 -4.21 -5.00 -24.99
N VAL A 514 -3.08 -5.54 -24.51
CA VAL A 514 -1.75 -5.26 -25.08
C VAL A 514 -1.62 -5.88 -26.46
N ILE A 515 -2.06 -7.13 -26.64
CA ILE A 515 -2.09 -7.80 -27.95
C ILE A 515 -3.00 -7.04 -28.93
N ALA A 516 -4.20 -6.63 -28.47
CA ALA A 516 -5.14 -5.87 -29.29
C ALA A 516 -4.52 -4.55 -29.77
N ALA A 517 -3.91 -3.80 -28.85
CA ALA A 517 -3.26 -2.56 -29.19
C ALA A 517 -1.99 -2.78 -30.04
N PHE A 518 -1.25 -3.87 -29.86
CA PHE A 518 -0.07 -4.18 -30.68
C PHE A 518 -0.47 -4.43 -32.12
N LEU A 519 -1.55 -5.18 -32.34
CA LEU A 519 -2.11 -5.41 -33.67
C LEU A 519 -2.64 -4.13 -34.34
N GLU A 520 -3.10 -3.16 -33.55
CA GLU A 520 -3.52 -1.85 -34.04
C GLU A 520 -2.32 -0.95 -34.39
N LYS A 521 -1.36 -0.81 -33.47
CA LYS A 521 -0.16 0.03 -33.63
C LYS A 521 0.85 -0.56 -34.62
N LYS A 522 0.82 -1.89 -34.78
CA LYS A 522 1.77 -2.69 -35.58
C LYS A 522 3.24 -2.40 -35.26
N SER A 523 3.52 -2.06 -34.01
CA SER A 523 4.86 -1.73 -33.54
C SER A 523 5.05 -2.25 -32.12
N GLY A 524 6.14 -2.97 -31.88
CA GLY A 524 6.40 -3.64 -30.60
C GLY A 524 7.77 -4.31 -30.55
N TYR A 525 8.10 -5.02 -29.48
CA TYR A 525 9.31 -5.82 -29.37
C TYR A 525 8.97 -7.31 -29.28
N CYS A 526 9.98 -8.18 -29.18
CA CYS A 526 9.86 -9.63 -29.38
C CYS A 526 8.73 -10.30 -28.57
N ILE A 527 8.43 -9.80 -27.37
CA ILE A 527 7.38 -10.36 -26.54
C ILE A 527 5.97 -10.18 -27.12
N HIS A 528 5.71 -9.06 -27.80
CA HIS A 528 4.42 -8.79 -28.43
C HIS A 528 4.24 -9.71 -29.63
N PHE A 529 5.29 -9.88 -30.45
CA PHE A 529 5.27 -10.81 -31.58
C PHE A 529 5.07 -12.26 -31.14
N ALA A 530 5.84 -12.72 -30.15
CA ALA A 530 5.77 -14.08 -29.65
C ALA A 530 4.41 -14.40 -29.00
N SER A 531 3.91 -13.52 -28.12
CA SER A 531 2.61 -13.70 -27.46
C SER A 531 1.44 -13.64 -28.45
N THR A 532 1.51 -12.76 -29.44
CA THR A 532 0.49 -12.65 -30.49
C THR A 532 0.45 -13.90 -31.35
N MET A 533 1.61 -14.39 -31.81
CA MET A 533 1.68 -15.62 -32.60
C MET A 533 1.21 -16.84 -31.80
N ALA A 534 1.61 -16.95 -30.53
CA ALA A 534 1.15 -18.04 -29.66
C ALA A 534 -0.38 -18.02 -29.48
N LEU A 535 -0.98 -16.85 -29.26
CA LEU A 535 -2.44 -16.70 -29.16
C LEU A 535 -3.16 -17.07 -30.46
N MET A 536 -2.61 -16.64 -31.61
CA MET A 536 -3.16 -16.99 -32.92
C MET A 536 -3.11 -18.50 -33.17
N ALA A 537 -2.00 -19.15 -32.81
CA ALA A 537 -1.85 -20.60 -32.90
C ALA A 537 -2.92 -21.34 -32.07
N ARG A 538 -3.19 -20.91 -30.82
CA ARG A 538 -4.26 -21.50 -30.00
C ARG A 538 -5.65 -21.31 -30.60
N THR A 539 -5.89 -20.17 -31.23
CA THR A 539 -7.16 -19.89 -31.93
C THR A 539 -7.38 -20.83 -33.12
N LEU A 540 -6.29 -21.38 -33.68
CA LEU A 540 -6.29 -22.41 -34.71
C LEU A 540 -6.17 -23.83 -34.13
N ASN A 541 -6.42 -24.02 -32.83
CA ASN A 541 -6.29 -25.29 -32.11
C ASN A 541 -4.88 -25.90 -32.11
N ILE A 542 -3.83 -25.10 -32.32
CA ILE A 542 -2.44 -25.53 -32.20
C ILE A 542 -1.95 -25.20 -30.78
N PRO A 543 -1.61 -26.19 -29.94
CA PRO A 543 -1.08 -25.92 -28.61
C PRO A 543 0.20 -25.08 -28.71
N SER A 544 0.29 -24.04 -27.89
CA SER A 544 1.38 -23.08 -28.00
C SER A 544 1.83 -22.56 -26.63
N ARG A 545 3.07 -22.12 -26.55
CA ARG A 545 3.65 -21.48 -25.36
C ARG A 545 4.65 -20.41 -25.77
N ILE A 546 4.93 -19.48 -24.87
CA ILE A 546 5.95 -18.44 -25.06
C ILE A 546 7.20 -18.87 -24.31
N VAL A 547 8.36 -18.75 -24.94
CA VAL A 547 9.66 -18.97 -24.31
C VAL A 547 10.41 -17.65 -24.25
N THR A 548 11.04 -17.39 -23.11
CA THR A 548 11.96 -16.26 -22.92
C THR A 548 13.36 -16.77 -22.68
N GLY A 549 14.38 -16.01 -23.09
CA GLY A 549 15.76 -16.36 -22.88
C GLY A 549 16.69 -15.50 -23.74
N TYR A 550 17.67 -16.12 -24.38
CA TYR A 550 18.62 -15.45 -25.26
C TYR A 550 18.61 -16.08 -26.65
N SER A 551 18.59 -15.20 -27.65
CA SER A 551 18.98 -15.55 -29.03
C SER A 551 20.46 -15.98 -29.08
N PRO A 552 20.90 -16.66 -30.14
CA PRO A 552 22.20 -17.36 -30.18
C PRO A 552 23.48 -16.52 -30.00
N GLY A 553 23.39 -15.19 -29.92
CA GLY A 553 24.57 -14.34 -29.79
C GLY A 553 25.44 -14.31 -31.05
N ASP A 554 26.63 -13.75 -30.90
CA ASP A 554 27.59 -13.61 -31.99
C ASP A 554 28.71 -14.67 -31.85
N PRO A 555 29.08 -15.39 -32.92
CA PRO A 555 30.20 -16.31 -32.88
C PRO A 555 31.50 -15.55 -32.64
N SER A 556 32.32 -15.98 -31.67
CA SER A 556 33.60 -15.32 -31.38
C SER A 556 34.71 -15.70 -32.37
N GLY A 557 34.57 -16.86 -33.03
CA GLY A 557 35.60 -17.47 -33.86
C GLY A 557 36.53 -18.42 -33.10
N ASP A 558 36.43 -18.44 -31.76
CA ASP A 558 37.16 -19.35 -30.90
C ASP A 558 36.44 -20.71 -30.77
N SER A 559 37.17 -21.71 -30.32
CA SER A 559 36.63 -23.05 -30.08
C SER A 559 37.43 -23.78 -29.02
N VAL A 560 36.77 -24.67 -28.29
CA VAL A 560 37.39 -25.55 -27.30
C VAL A 560 37.18 -27.01 -27.69
N THR A 561 38.11 -27.87 -27.35
CA THR A 561 37.95 -29.32 -27.55
C THR A 561 37.49 -29.95 -26.24
N SER A 562 36.36 -30.66 -26.27
CA SER A 562 35.84 -31.46 -25.16
C SER A 562 36.84 -32.57 -24.77
N SER A 563 36.72 -33.10 -23.55
CA SER A 563 37.46 -34.29 -23.09
C SER A 563 37.28 -35.51 -24.00
N SER A 564 36.17 -35.56 -24.75
CA SER A 564 35.85 -36.59 -25.74
C SER A 564 36.50 -36.36 -27.13
N GLY A 565 37.19 -35.24 -27.33
CA GLY A 565 37.79 -34.88 -28.62
C GLY A 565 36.89 -34.07 -29.56
N THR A 566 35.64 -33.80 -29.17
CA THR A 566 34.68 -32.99 -29.97
C THR A 566 35.03 -31.51 -29.91
N LYS A 567 35.04 -30.83 -31.07
CA LYS A 567 35.25 -29.38 -31.18
C LYS A 567 33.94 -28.63 -30.90
N LEU A 568 33.96 -27.72 -29.94
CA LEU A 568 32.84 -26.85 -29.54
C LEU A 568 33.16 -25.40 -29.92
N ASN A 569 32.33 -24.78 -30.76
CA ASN A 569 32.50 -23.39 -31.20
C ASN A 569 31.91 -22.43 -30.16
N GLU A 570 32.59 -21.32 -29.90
CA GLU A 570 32.18 -20.33 -28.90
C GLU A 570 31.25 -19.24 -29.48
N PHE A 571 30.25 -18.87 -28.68
CA PHE A 571 29.32 -17.78 -28.93
C PHE A 571 29.28 -16.83 -27.72
N SER A 572 29.32 -15.53 -27.99
CA SER A 572 29.20 -14.47 -26.99
C SER A 572 27.76 -13.94 -26.96
N VAL A 573 27.16 -13.88 -25.77
CA VAL A 573 25.78 -13.45 -25.57
C VAL A 573 25.76 -12.22 -24.65
N THR A 574 25.11 -11.16 -25.12
CA THR A 574 24.95 -9.88 -24.40
C THR A 574 23.49 -9.64 -23.99
N SER A 575 23.22 -8.62 -23.19
CA SER A 575 21.85 -8.23 -22.80
C SER A 575 20.96 -7.92 -24.01
N ARG A 576 21.55 -7.45 -25.12
CA ARG A 576 20.82 -7.20 -26.39
C ARG A 576 20.34 -8.47 -27.07
N ASN A 577 20.90 -9.63 -26.70
CA ASN A 577 20.47 -10.92 -27.23
C ASN A 577 19.29 -11.50 -26.45
N ALA A 578 18.85 -10.86 -25.36
CA ALA A 578 17.63 -11.23 -24.67
C ALA A 578 16.45 -11.26 -25.66
N HIS A 579 15.66 -12.32 -25.63
CA HIS A 579 14.65 -12.56 -26.66
C HIS A 579 13.48 -13.41 -26.16
N ALA A 580 12.36 -13.30 -26.88
CA ALA A 580 11.19 -14.16 -26.70
C ALA A 580 10.72 -14.73 -28.04
N TRP A 581 10.34 -15.99 -28.03
CA TRP A 581 9.85 -16.72 -29.20
C TRP A 581 8.70 -17.65 -28.81
N PRO A 582 7.75 -17.92 -29.71
CA PRO A 582 6.72 -18.92 -29.50
C PRO A 582 7.26 -20.33 -29.82
N GLU A 583 6.78 -21.31 -29.07
CA GLU A 583 6.86 -22.74 -29.43
C GLU A 583 5.46 -23.27 -29.69
N LEU A 584 5.29 -23.97 -30.80
CA LEU A 584 4.04 -24.61 -31.21
C LEU A 584 4.26 -26.12 -31.15
N TYR A 585 3.29 -26.85 -30.60
CA TYR A 585 3.39 -28.29 -30.49
C TYR A 585 2.94 -28.96 -31.79
N PHE A 586 3.82 -29.77 -32.38
CA PHE A 586 3.51 -30.61 -33.51
C PHE A 586 3.66 -32.10 -33.15
N PRO A 587 2.64 -32.92 -33.45
CA PRO A 587 2.69 -34.38 -33.40
C PRO A 587 4.04 -34.94 -33.87
N GLY A 588 4.68 -35.78 -33.05
CA GLY A 588 5.89 -36.46 -33.48
C GLY A 588 7.15 -35.60 -33.65
N ALA A 589 7.03 -34.28 -33.66
CA ALA A 589 8.16 -33.33 -33.64
C ALA A 589 8.34 -32.69 -32.25
N GLY A 590 7.30 -32.68 -31.42
CA GLY A 590 7.30 -32.07 -30.10
C GLY A 590 7.09 -30.56 -30.18
N TRP A 591 7.72 -29.82 -29.27
CA TRP A 591 7.68 -28.36 -29.25
C TRP A 591 8.63 -27.78 -30.30
N VAL A 592 8.08 -27.04 -31.26
CA VAL A 592 8.80 -26.48 -32.41
C VAL A 592 8.82 -24.96 -32.30
N ALA A 593 10.01 -24.36 -32.34
CA ALA A 593 10.17 -22.90 -32.24
C ALA A 593 9.77 -22.18 -33.55
N PHE A 594 9.16 -21.01 -33.44
CA PHE A 594 8.93 -20.10 -34.57
C PHE A 594 9.54 -18.74 -34.26
N GLU A 595 9.77 -17.93 -35.29
CA GLU A 595 10.37 -16.60 -35.14
C GLU A 595 9.53 -15.51 -35.83
N PRO A 596 8.47 -15.01 -35.18
CA PRO A 596 7.63 -13.96 -35.75
C PRO A 596 8.27 -12.56 -35.72
N THR A 597 9.42 -12.39 -35.05
CA THR A 597 9.96 -11.04 -34.79
C THR A 597 10.77 -10.50 -35.98
N PRO A 598 10.33 -9.41 -36.66
CA PRO A 598 11.05 -8.88 -37.82
C PRO A 598 12.43 -8.34 -37.44
N GLY A 599 13.45 -8.67 -38.24
CA GLY A 599 14.83 -8.19 -38.06
C GLY A 599 15.55 -8.69 -36.79
N ARG A 600 14.95 -9.63 -36.06
CA ARG A 600 15.51 -10.25 -34.86
C ARG A 600 15.44 -11.78 -34.97
N GLY A 601 16.29 -12.46 -34.21
CA GLY A 601 16.36 -13.92 -34.21
C GLY A 601 16.81 -14.52 -35.55
N VAL A 602 16.78 -15.85 -35.63
CA VAL A 602 17.07 -16.62 -36.84
C VAL A 602 15.84 -17.48 -37.14
N PRO A 603 15.09 -17.17 -38.22
CA PRO A 603 14.01 -18.05 -38.67
C PRO A 603 14.52 -19.47 -38.90
N PRO A 604 13.86 -20.49 -38.35
CA PRO A 604 14.34 -21.85 -38.47
C PRO A 604 14.25 -22.34 -39.91
N ALA A 605 15.11 -23.30 -40.29
CA ALA A 605 15.16 -23.84 -41.65
C ALA A 605 13.83 -24.49 -42.10
N TYR A 606 13.03 -24.97 -41.15
CA TYR A 606 11.69 -25.51 -41.40
C TYR A 606 10.60 -24.44 -41.44
N ALA A 607 10.88 -23.16 -41.19
CA ALA A 607 9.94 -22.05 -41.42
C ALA A 607 10.72 -20.83 -41.95
N PRO A 608 11.32 -20.95 -43.14
CA PRO A 608 12.18 -19.90 -43.68
C PRO A 608 11.34 -18.67 -43.99
N ALA A 609 11.77 -17.51 -43.49
CA ALA A 609 11.08 -16.26 -43.78
C ALA A 609 11.16 -15.94 -45.27
N GLN A 610 10.03 -15.64 -45.92
CA GLN A 610 10.03 -15.17 -47.29
C GLN A 610 10.76 -13.82 -47.39
N ALA A 611 11.78 -13.74 -48.25
CA ALA A 611 12.57 -12.53 -48.41
C ALA A 611 11.72 -11.39 -48.97
N ALA A 612 11.46 -10.37 -48.14
CA ALA A 612 11.00 -9.08 -48.66
C ALA A 612 12.09 -8.51 -49.59
N PRO A 613 11.76 -7.95 -50.77
CA PRO A 613 12.77 -7.44 -51.68
C PRO A 613 13.58 -6.31 -51.04
N THR A 614 14.90 -6.50 -51.06
CA THR A 614 15.95 -5.62 -50.53
C THR A 614 15.95 -4.26 -51.23
N PRO A 615 16.23 -3.18 -50.49
CA PRO A 615 17.08 -2.12 -51.02
C PRO A 615 18.39 -2.01 -50.23
N SER A 616 19.48 -2.11 -50.98
CA SER A 616 20.84 -1.55 -50.84
C SER A 616 21.45 -1.24 -49.46
N GLN A 617 22.73 -1.60 -49.36
CA GLN A 617 23.67 -1.32 -48.29
C GLN A 617 23.77 0.16 -47.87
N GLY A 618 23.99 0.33 -46.55
CA GLY A 618 24.88 1.34 -45.97
C GLY A 618 24.22 2.60 -45.42
N GLU A 619 24.00 2.67 -44.11
CA GLU A 619 24.18 3.93 -43.37
C GLU A 619 24.38 3.70 -41.86
N ASP A 620 25.51 4.22 -41.37
CA ASP A 620 26.01 4.30 -39.99
C ASP A 620 25.06 5.14 -39.12
N PRO A 621 24.64 4.69 -37.92
CA PRO A 621 23.72 5.46 -37.06
C PRO A 621 24.38 6.64 -36.34
N ARG A 622 25.63 6.99 -36.66
CA ARG A 622 26.30 8.20 -36.17
C ARG A 622 26.20 9.32 -37.21
N LEU A 623 25.09 10.06 -37.20
CA LEU A 623 24.95 11.49 -37.53
C LEU A 623 23.52 11.76 -37.99
N THR A 624 22.72 12.41 -37.14
CA THR A 624 21.75 13.46 -37.54
C THR A 624 21.06 14.01 -36.29
N ASN A 625 21.82 14.85 -35.60
CA ASN A 625 21.22 16.01 -34.96
C ASN A 625 20.96 17.03 -36.09
N PRO A 626 19.78 17.66 -36.16
CA PRO A 626 19.78 19.07 -36.49
C PRO A 626 18.95 19.89 -35.50
N THR A 627 19.65 20.83 -34.92
CA THR A 627 19.23 22.07 -34.28
C THR A 627 18.00 22.72 -34.91
N ALA A 628 17.13 23.18 -34.00
CA ALA A 628 16.09 24.20 -34.10
C ALA A 628 15.94 24.99 -35.42
N LYS A 629 14.70 25.05 -35.92
CA LYS A 629 14.17 26.24 -36.57
C LYS A 629 12.75 26.54 -36.07
N ARG A 630 12.66 27.66 -35.37
CA ARG A 630 11.45 28.35 -34.95
C ARG A 630 10.73 28.92 -36.17
N SER A 631 9.43 28.67 -36.30
CA SER A 631 8.48 29.58 -36.96
C SER A 631 7.08 29.35 -36.40
N GLU A 632 6.40 30.48 -36.27
CA GLU A 632 5.18 30.74 -35.52
C GLU A 632 3.91 30.34 -36.30
N GLN A 633 2.81 30.28 -35.54
CA GLN A 633 1.44 30.58 -35.96
C GLN A 633 0.68 29.53 -36.81
N SER A 634 -0.27 28.82 -36.17
CA SER A 634 -1.71 29.11 -36.29
C SER A 634 -2.54 27.97 -35.66
N ALA A 635 -3.36 28.32 -34.65
CA ALA A 635 -4.51 27.51 -34.26
C ALA A 635 -5.56 27.55 -35.39
N PRO A 636 -6.41 26.51 -35.51
CA PRO A 636 -7.79 26.72 -35.08
C PRO A 636 -8.41 25.56 -34.29
N THR A 637 -9.11 25.97 -33.24
CA THR A 637 -10.51 25.63 -32.92
C THR A 637 -10.94 24.17 -32.76
N SER A 638 -11.22 23.81 -31.50
CA SER A 638 -12.11 22.73 -31.10
C SER A 638 -13.51 22.88 -31.70
N PRO A 639 -14.21 21.79 -32.06
CA PRO A 639 -15.66 21.77 -32.08
C PRO A 639 -16.18 21.38 -30.69
N SER A 640 -16.89 22.31 -30.06
CA SER A 640 -17.87 22.04 -29.02
C SER A 640 -19.26 22.19 -29.63
N ALA A 641 -20.12 21.18 -29.50
CA ALA A 641 -21.60 21.19 -29.58
C ALA A 641 -22.06 19.74 -29.87
N GLN A 642 -23.17 19.19 -29.38
CA GLN A 642 -24.23 19.59 -28.45
C GLN A 642 -24.97 18.26 -28.15
N SER A 643 -25.29 17.97 -26.89
CA SER A 643 -26.67 17.99 -26.39
C SER A 643 -27.71 17.41 -27.35
N GLY A 644 -27.97 16.10 -27.20
CA GLY A 644 -29.20 15.45 -27.66
C GLY A 644 -30.05 15.14 -26.43
N ALA A 645 -31.10 15.94 -26.22
CA ALA A 645 -32.12 15.69 -25.23
C ALA A 645 -32.96 14.47 -25.63
N ALA A 646 -33.09 13.49 -24.75
CA ALA A 646 -34.09 12.44 -24.81
C ALA A 646 -34.78 12.33 -23.44
N THR A 647 -35.97 12.95 -23.39
CA THR A 647 -37.19 12.55 -22.69
C THR A 647 -37.10 11.77 -21.38
N ASN A 648 -37.58 12.44 -20.32
CA ASN A 648 -37.90 11.91 -19.00
C ASN A 648 -38.89 10.72 -19.04
N GLN A 649 -38.50 9.60 -18.44
CA GLN A 649 -39.39 8.69 -17.70
C GLN A 649 -38.76 8.45 -16.31
N PRO A 650 -39.54 8.48 -15.21
CA PRO A 650 -39.00 8.31 -13.87
C PRO A 650 -38.81 6.82 -13.57
N SER A 651 -37.57 6.34 -13.69
CA SER A 651 -37.15 5.08 -13.11
C SER A 651 -36.83 5.30 -11.63
N ALA A 652 -37.63 4.70 -10.76
CA ALA A 652 -37.36 4.62 -9.33
C ALA A 652 -36.13 3.72 -9.10
N ASP A 653 -34.99 4.34 -8.85
CA ASP A 653 -33.90 3.93 -7.95
C ASP A 653 -32.67 4.78 -8.28
N GLU A 654 -32.69 6.05 -7.86
CA GLU A 654 -31.45 6.83 -7.81
C GLU A 654 -30.57 6.34 -6.65
N PRO A 655 -29.28 6.02 -6.87
CA PRO A 655 -28.36 5.72 -5.78
C PRO A 655 -28.20 6.97 -4.91
N VAL A 656 -28.78 6.92 -3.71
CA VAL A 656 -28.70 8.00 -2.72
C VAL A 656 -27.22 8.30 -2.47
N SER A 657 -26.79 9.52 -2.78
CA SER A 657 -25.40 9.93 -2.62
C SER A 657 -24.94 9.69 -1.16
N PRO A 658 -23.79 9.02 -0.93
CA PRO A 658 -23.35 8.64 0.42
C PRO A 658 -22.81 9.83 1.25
N TRP A 659 -22.49 10.97 0.61
CA TRP A 659 -21.89 12.14 1.22
C TRP A 659 -22.65 12.73 2.44
N PRO A 660 -23.98 12.95 2.41
CA PRO A 660 -24.72 13.45 3.57
C PRO A 660 -24.71 12.46 4.74
N TRP A 661 -24.70 11.16 4.48
CA TRP A 661 -24.65 10.13 5.52
C TRP A 661 -23.26 10.03 6.17
N LEU A 662 -22.18 10.19 5.41
CA LEU A 662 -20.82 10.35 5.94
C LEU A 662 -20.70 11.56 6.88
N GLY A 663 -21.22 12.70 6.44
CA GLY A 663 -21.25 13.92 7.26
C GLY A 663 -22.04 13.71 8.56
N ALA A 664 -23.20 13.07 8.48
CA ALA A 664 -24.02 12.74 9.64
C ALA A 664 -23.29 11.80 10.62
N LEU A 665 -22.65 10.74 10.12
CA LEU A 665 -21.88 9.81 10.94
C LEU A 665 -20.73 10.52 11.67
N ALA A 666 -19.96 11.35 10.96
CA ALA A 666 -18.88 12.11 11.56
C ALA A 666 -19.40 13.06 12.67
N ILE A 667 -20.51 13.77 12.42
CA ILE A 667 -21.13 14.66 13.41
C ILE A 667 -21.58 13.86 14.65
N VAL A 668 -22.19 12.69 14.47
CA VAL A 668 -22.63 11.83 15.57
C VAL A 668 -21.44 11.33 16.40
N LEU A 669 -20.35 10.90 15.74
CA LEU A 669 -19.14 10.46 16.45
C LEU A 669 -18.51 11.59 17.27
N ILE A 670 -18.49 12.81 16.73
CA ILE A 670 -17.91 13.98 17.40
C ILE A 670 -18.81 14.46 18.54
N ALA A 671 -20.12 14.58 18.30
CA ALA A 671 -21.10 15.02 19.30
C ALA A 671 -21.34 13.96 20.39
N GLY A 672 -21.06 12.68 20.11
CA GLY A 672 -21.13 11.60 21.09
C GLY A 672 -20.05 11.68 22.17
N VAL A 673 -18.90 12.29 21.89
CA VAL A 673 -17.77 12.37 22.85
C VAL A 673 -18.13 13.16 24.12
N PRO A 674 -18.67 14.41 24.04
CA PRO A 674 -19.12 15.15 25.23
C PRO A 674 -20.19 14.41 26.05
N LEU A 675 -21.12 13.73 25.39
CA LEU A 675 -22.19 12.98 26.04
C LEU A 675 -21.64 11.77 26.81
N LEU A 676 -20.75 11.00 26.17
CA LEU A 676 -20.07 9.87 26.82
C LEU A 676 -19.23 10.34 28.00
N MET A 677 -18.53 11.47 27.86
CA MET A 677 -17.75 12.05 28.94
C MET A 677 -18.62 12.47 30.13
N ARG A 678 -19.75 13.13 29.90
CA ARG A 678 -20.68 13.51 30.97
C ARG A 678 -21.21 12.28 31.70
N ARG A 679 -21.48 11.19 30.98
CA ARG A 679 -21.87 9.90 31.57
C ARG A 679 -20.75 9.29 32.42
N ILE A 680 -19.51 9.28 31.93
CA ILE A 680 -18.34 8.77 32.68
C ILE A 680 -18.10 9.63 33.93
N GLN A 681 -18.14 10.97 33.81
CA GLN A 681 -18.00 11.88 34.95
C GLN A 681 -19.09 11.67 35.99
N ARG A 682 -20.35 11.51 35.55
CA ARG A 682 -21.46 11.21 36.44
C ARG A 682 -21.29 9.86 37.14
N SER A 683 -21.00 8.80 36.38
CA SER A 683 -20.86 7.44 36.94
C SER A 683 -19.69 7.36 37.91
N THR A 684 -18.55 8.00 37.59
CA THR A 684 -17.39 8.05 38.49
C THR A 684 -17.67 8.83 39.77
N ARG A 685 -18.40 9.95 39.70
CA ARG A 685 -18.84 10.70 40.88
C ARG A 685 -19.83 9.90 41.72
N ILE A 686 -20.82 9.26 41.10
CA ILE A 686 -21.80 8.41 41.81
C ILE A 686 -21.10 7.21 42.48
N SER A 687 -20.23 6.50 41.76
CA SER A 687 -19.43 5.42 42.36
C SER A 687 -18.48 5.91 43.45
N ALA A 688 -18.04 7.17 43.43
CA ALA A 688 -17.25 7.76 44.51
C ALA A 688 -18.10 8.10 45.75
N ILE A 689 -19.41 8.36 45.58
CA ILE A 689 -20.38 8.47 46.69
C ILE A 689 -20.56 7.10 47.37
N GLU A 690 -20.57 6.01 46.60
CA GLU A 690 -20.90 4.66 47.07
C GLU A 690 -19.74 3.86 47.68
N LYS A 691 -18.47 4.20 47.40
CA LYS A 691 -17.31 3.42 47.88
C LYS A 691 -17.11 3.51 49.41
N PRO A 692 -17.18 2.40 50.17
CA PRO A 692 -16.77 2.35 51.56
C PRO A 692 -15.24 2.42 51.63
N GLY A 693 -14.70 3.42 52.32
CA GLY A 693 -13.30 3.83 52.19
C GLY A 693 -12.26 2.77 52.56
N THR A 694 -11.15 2.75 51.82
CA THR A 694 -9.86 2.26 52.31
C THR A 694 -9.02 3.46 52.73
N LEU A 695 -8.90 3.64 54.06
CA LEU A 695 -7.97 4.50 54.80
C LEU A 695 -8.00 6.01 54.47
N GLY A 696 -8.90 6.72 55.17
CA GLY A 696 -8.82 8.16 55.43
C GLY A 696 -9.54 9.08 54.45
N SER A 697 -10.63 9.70 54.93
CA SER A 697 -11.24 10.98 54.50
C SER A 697 -12.34 11.01 53.39
N GLU A 698 -13.47 11.66 53.73
CA GLU A 698 -13.94 12.90 53.09
C GLU A 698 -14.30 12.95 51.58
N THR A 699 -14.76 11.87 50.93
CA THR A 699 -14.98 11.92 49.45
C THR A 699 -16.43 11.93 48.96
N GLY A 700 -17.39 11.40 49.73
CA GLY A 700 -18.77 11.22 49.26
C GLY A 700 -19.58 12.52 49.10
N ALA A 701 -19.60 13.40 50.12
CA ALA A 701 -20.37 14.64 50.04
C ALA A 701 -19.74 15.66 49.08
N ALA A 702 -18.41 15.69 48.98
CA ALA A 702 -17.70 16.44 47.94
C ALA A 702 -18.04 15.95 46.53
N ALA A 703 -18.08 14.63 46.28
CA ALA A 703 -18.48 14.09 44.98
C ALA A 703 -19.93 14.43 44.61
N ALA A 704 -20.85 14.41 45.60
CA ALA A 704 -22.23 14.80 45.41
C ALA A 704 -22.38 16.31 45.14
N TRP A 705 -21.63 17.15 45.85
CA TRP A 705 -21.61 18.60 45.62
C TRP A 705 -21.04 18.95 44.25
N ALA A 706 -19.94 18.32 43.83
CA ALA A 706 -19.36 18.45 42.50
C ALA A 706 -20.39 18.17 41.39
N GLU A 707 -21.22 17.15 41.59
CA GLU A 707 -22.28 16.77 40.65
C GLU A 707 -23.43 17.78 40.64
N LEU A 708 -23.84 18.32 41.79
CA LEU A 708 -24.83 19.39 41.88
C LEU A 708 -24.37 20.67 41.16
N VAL A 709 -23.11 21.06 41.33
CA VAL A 709 -22.52 22.21 40.63
C VAL A 709 -22.49 21.95 39.12
N ALA A 710 -22.14 20.72 38.69
CA ALA A 710 -22.18 20.33 37.29
C ALA A 710 -23.60 20.38 36.69
N LEU A 711 -24.61 19.85 37.40
CA LEU A 711 -26.02 19.96 37.02
C LEU A 711 -26.46 21.42 36.88
N GLY A 712 -26.07 22.28 37.83
CA GLY A 712 -26.34 23.71 37.73
C GLY A 712 -25.73 24.35 36.48
N ILE A 713 -24.48 24.03 36.14
CA ILE A 713 -23.85 24.53 34.91
C ILE A 713 -24.58 24.02 33.66
N ASP A 714 -24.94 22.74 33.63
CA ASP A 714 -25.67 22.09 32.54
C ASP A 714 -27.06 22.70 32.30
N HIS A 715 -27.71 23.13 33.38
CA HIS A 715 -29.02 23.79 33.36
C HIS A 715 -28.94 25.33 33.33
N ALA A 716 -27.77 25.90 33.00
CA ALA A 716 -27.54 27.35 32.88
C ALA A 716 -27.78 28.15 34.18
N LYS A 717 -27.62 27.50 35.33
CA LYS A 717 -27.68 28.07 36.68
C LYS A 717 -26.34 27.84 37.42
N PRO A 718 -25.19 28.29 36.88
CA PRO A 718 -23.90 28.04 37.52
C PRO A 718 -23.82 28.68 38.92
N MET A 719 -23.02 28.09 39.79
CA MET A 719 -22.62 28.70 41.06
C MET A 719 -21.75 29.94 40.79
N ARG A 720 -22.03 31.06 41.46
CA ARG A 720 -21.22 32.27 41.32
C ARG A 720 -19.96 32.18 42.19
N GLN A 721 -18.92 32.95 41.86
CA GLN A 721 -17.64 32.89 42.58
C GLN A 721 -17.71 33.42 44.02
N ASP A 722 -18.71 34.24 44.31
CA ASP A 722 -18.99 34.88 45.60
C ASP A 722 -20.04 34.14 46.45
N GLU A 723 -20.63 33.06 45.93
CA GLU A 723 -21.66 32.30 46.64
C GLU A 723 -21.04 31.20 47.52
N SER A 724 -21.51 31.07 48.77
CA SER A 724 -21.26 29.87 49.59
C SER A 724 -22.11 28.67 49.12
N ALA A 725 -21.81 27.47 49.60
CA ALA A 725 -22.62 26.29 49.31
C ALA A 725 -24.08 26.46 49.75
N GLY A 726 -24.30 26.98 50.96
CA GLY A 726 -25.63 27.36 51.44
C GLY A 726 -26.30 28.50 50.65
N ASP A 727 -25.56 29.49 50.17
CA ASP A 727 -26.16 30.56 49.33
C ASP A 727 -26.60 30.04 47.97
N TYR A 728 -25.78 29.18 47.36
CA TYR A 728 -26.09 28.54 46.09
C TYR A 728 -27.33 27.65 46.19
N SER A 729 -27.42 26.82 47.23
CA SER A 729 -28.58 25.94 47.45
C SER A 729 -29.86 26.75 47.74
N ARG A 730 -29.80 27.81 48.56
CA ARG A 730 -30.92 28.72 48.80
C ARG A 730 -31.41 29.41 47.52
N ARG A 731 -30.48 29.84 46.64
CA ARG A 731 -30.85 30.45 45.36
C ARG A 731 -31.55 29.46 44.43
N LEU A 732 -31.07 28.23 44.37
CA LEU A 732 -31.71 27.16 43.60
C LEU A 732 -33.08 26.81 44.20
N ALA A 733 -33.20 26.71 45.52
CA ALA A 733 -34.46 26.39 46.21
C ALA A 733 -35.57 27.43 45.99
N LYS A 734 -35.21 28.71 45.79
CA LYS A 734 -36.18 29.75 45.38
C LYS A 734 -36.84 29.49 44.02
N HIS A 735 -36.13 28.80 43.13
CA HIS A 735 -36.65 28.44 41.80
C HIS A 735 -37.27 27.03 41.81
N PHE A 736 -36.66 26.10 42.55
CA PHE A 736 -37.08 24.70 42.63
C PHE A 736 -37.57 24.36 44.04
N ALA A 737 -38.72 24.93 44.43
CA ALA A 737 -39.26 24.78 45.78
C ALA A 737 -39.58 23.33 46.16
N THR A 738 -39.86 22.46 45.19
CA THR A 738 -40.17 21.04 45.41
C THR A 738 -38.98 20.22 45.89
N VAL A 739 -37.75 20.67 45.64
CA VAL A 739 -36.49 19.98 46.01
C VAL A 739 -35.65 20.82 46.97
N SER A 740 -36.28 21.73 47.72
CA SER A 740 -35.58 22.60 48.67
C SER A 740 -34.91 21.81 49.79
N ALA A 741 -35.55 20.74 50.27
CA ALA A 741 -35.00 19.84 51.28
C ALA A 741 -33.76 19.10 50.76
N ASP A 742 -33.81 18.57 49.53
CA ASP A 742 -32.71 17.86 48.87
C ASP A 742 -31.50 18.78 48.63
N LEU A 743 -31.74 20.02 48.18
CA LEU A 743 -30.69 21.03 47.99
C LEU A 743 -30.03 21.43 49.31
N GLN A 744 -30.81 21.55 50.38
CA GLN A 744 -30.29 21.87 51.71
C GLN A 744 -29.49 20.69 52.28
N MET A 745 -29.94 19.46 52.09
CA MET A 745 -29.24 18.24 52.51
C MET A 745 -27.86 18.13 51.86
N LEU A 746 -27.74 18.36 50.55
CA LEU A 746 -26.45 18.33 49.84
C LEU A 746 -25.50 19.44 50.33
N ALA A 747 -26.01 20.66 50.55
CA ALA A 747 -25.21 21.79 51.06
C ALA A 747 -24.72 21.55 52.49
N THR A 748 -25.59 21.10 53.39
CA THR A 748 -25.23 20.80 54.78
C THR A 748 -24.23 19.64 54.86
N SER A 749 -24.38 18.61 54.01
CA SER A 749 -23.42 17.50 53.94
C SER A 749 -22.02 17.96 53.51
N TYR A 750 -21.96 18.84 52.51
CA TYR A 750 -20.70 19.41 52.02
C TYR A 750 -20.04 20.37 53.04
N GLU A 751 -20.82 21.26 53.66
CA GLU A 751 -20.33 22.20 54.67
C GLU A 751 -19.86 21.46 55.93
N HIS A 752 -20.61 20.46 56.38
CA HIS A 752 -20.21 19.64 57.52
C HIS A 752 -18.89 18.90 57.23
N GLN A 753 -18.71 18.38 56.02
CA GLN A 753 -17.46 17.72 55.63
C GLN A 753 -16.25 18.67 55.67
N ASN A 754 -16.41 19.92 55.23
CA ASN A 754 -15.31 20.87 55.14
C ASN A 754 -15.04 21.66 56.43
N TYR A 755 -16.04 21.82 57.30
CA TYR A 755 -15.96 22.73 58.47
C TYR A 755 -16.16 22.04 59.82
N SER A 756 -16.63 20.80 59.89
CA SER A 756 -16.79 20.09 61.17
C SER A 756 -15.48 19.42 61.63
N GLN A 757 -15.22 19.43 62.93
CA GLN A 757 -14.09 18.68 63.53
C GLN A 757 -14.46 17.22 63.85
N THR A 758 -15.72 16.82 63.62
CA THR A 758 -16.25 15.52 64.01
C THR A 758 -16.75 14.77 62.79
N THR A 759 -16.19 13.58 62.54
CA THR A 759 -16.55 12.71 61.41
C THR A 759 -17.86 11.95 61.66
N LEU A 760 -18.95 12.68 61.90
CA LEU A 760 -20.30 12.12 61.96
C LEU A 760 -20.92 12.10 60.55
N LYS A 761 -21.39 10.92 60.14
CA LYS A 761 -22.12 10.75 58.88
C LYS A 761 -23.57 11.18 59.10
N LEU A 762 -23.92 12.39 58.64
CA LEU A 762 -25.25 12.98 58.80
C LEU A 762 -26.32 12.28 57.95
N PHE A 763 -25.96 11.82 56.76
CA PHE A 763 -26.87 11.22 55.77
C PHE A 763 -26.23 9.99 55.12
N THR A 764 -27.07 9.06 54.69
CA THR A 764 -26.68 7.85 53.96
C THR A 764 -26.29 8.17 52.52
N THR A 765 -25.53 7.27 51.90
CA THR A 765 -25.14 7.41 50.48
C THR A 765 -26.35 7.34 49.55
N GLN A 766 -27.37 6.57 49.93
CA GLN A 766 -28.62 6.46 49.18
C GLN A 766 -29.37 7.80 49.18
N GLU A 767 -29.51 8.44 50.34
CA GLU A 767 -30.19 9.74 50.45
C GLU A 767 -29.51 10.84 49.60
N LEU A 768 -28.18 10.85 49.53
CA LEU A 768 -27.45 11.82 48.69
C LEU A 768 -27.65 11.56 47.19
N THR A 769 -27.71 10.29 46.76
CA THR A 769 -27.94 9.92 45.36
C THR A 769 -29.39 10.20 44.94
N ASP A 770 -30.36 9.86 45.80
CA ASP A 770 -31.78 10.12 45.57
C ASP A 770 -32.05 11.64 45.46
N ALA A 771 -31.41 12.46 46.30
CA ALA A 771 -31.48 13.92 46.21
C ALA A 771 -30.94 14.46 44.88
N LEU A 772 -29.80 13.93 44.39
CA LEU A 772 -29.26 14.34 43.09
C LEU A 772 -30.19 13.98 41.93
N GLU A 773 -30.86 12.82 42.00
CA GLU A 773 -31.83 12.39 41.00
C GLU A 773 -33.08 13.27 41.02
N ASN A 774 -33.63 13.55 42.20
CA ASN A 774 -34.78 14.44 42.38
C ASN A 774 -34.49 15.86 41.85
N ILE A 775 -33.33 16.42 42.20
CA ILE A 775 -32.90 17.75 41.72
C ILE A 775 -32.74 17.75 40.20
N GLY A 776 -32.12 16.71 39.63
CA GLY A 776 -31.98 16.56 38.18
C GLY A 776 -33.34 16.49 37.46
N HIS A 777 -34.30 15.75 38.02
CA HIS A 777 -35.66 15.68 37.48
C HIS A 777 -36.39 17.01 37.56
N ALA A 778 -36.30 17.72 38.69
CA ALA A 778 -36.90 19.03 38.86
C ALA A 778 -36.33 20.05 37.86
N MET A 779 -35.00 20.10 37.69
CA MET A 779 -34.33 20.98 36.73
C MET A 779 -34.67 20.64 35.27
N ALA A 780 -34.82 19.36 34.93
CA ALA A 780 -35.15 18.93 33.58
C ALA A 780 -36.61 19.22 33.20
N LYS A 781 -37.55 19.27 34.18
CA LYS A 781 -38.98 19.49 33.94
C LYS A 781 -39.29 20.91 33.49
N GLU A 782 -38.47 21.89 33.87
CA GLU A 782 -38.65 23.30 33.50
C GLU A 782 -38.03 23.68 32.14
N GLN A 783 -37.31 22.77 31.49
CA GLN A 783 -36.65 23.05 30.22
C GLN A 783 -37.51 22.70 29.00
N SER A 784 -37.42 23.53 27.95
CA SER A 784 -37.97 23.21 26.63
C SER A 784 -37.32 21.96 26.02
N PHE A 785 -38.00 21.28 25.10
CA PHE A 785 -37.46 20.10 24.42
C PHE A 785 -36.08 20.36 23.77
N GLY A 786 -35.92 21.50 23.08
CA GLY A 786 -34.64 21.88 22.47
C GLY A 786 -33.53 22.11 23.51
N SER A 787 -33.85 22.75 24.63
CA SER A 787 -32.89 22.96 25.73
C SER A 787 -32.47 21.65 26.39
N ARG A 788 -33.39 20.69 26.56
CA ARG A 788 -33.09 19.35 27.09
C ARG A 788 -32.17 18.59 26.15
N LEU A 789 -32.43 18.64 24.84
CA LEU A 789 -31.58 18.00 23.83
C LEU A 789 -30.16 18.60 23.83
N CYS A 790 -30.03 19.93 23.92
CA CYS A 790 -28.73 20.59 24.03
C CYS A 790 -28.00 20.24 25.34
N THR A 791 -28.70 20.17 26.48
CA THR A 791 -28.09 19.77 27.76
C THR A 791 -27.58 18.32 27.73
N VAL A 792 -28.26 17.43 26.99
CA VAL A 792 -27.84 16.03 26.83
C VAL A 792 -26.69 15.86 25.83
N LEU A 793 -26.79 16.46 24.64
CA LEU A 793 -25.78 16.32 23.58
C LEU A 793 -24.53 17.19 23.81
N TRP A 794 -24.69 18.33 24.48
CA TRP A 794 -23.61 19.30 24.71
C TRP A 794 -23.62 19.84 26.16
N PRO A 795 -23.35 18.97 27.16
CA PRO A 795 -23.38 19.34 28.56
C PRO A 795 -22.33 20.42 28.86
N ARG A 796 -22.77 21.58 29.32
CA ARG A 796 -21.90 22.74 29.57
C ARG A 796 -20.87 22.48 30.67
N SER A 797 -21.16 21.57 31.60
CA SER A 797 -20.28 21.18 32.70
C SER A 797 -19.00 20.48 32.24
N VAL A 798 -19.05 19.81 31.08
CA VAL A 798 -17.89 19.17 30.45
C VAL A 798 -16.88 20.21 29.94
N PHE A 799 -17.35 21.40 29.55
CA PHE A 799 -16.52 22.49 29.02
C PHE A 799 -16.14 23.53 30.06
N ALA A 800 -16.78 23.51 31.22
CA ALA A 800 -16.46 24.42 32.30
C ALA A 800 -15.07 24.07 32.86
N PRO A 801 -14.23 25.08 33.18
CA PRO A 801 -13.06 24.83 34.03
C PRO A 801 -13.56 24.10 35.29
N LYS A 802 -12.76 23.14 35.81
CA LYS A 802 -13.13 22.31 36.97
C LYS A 802 -13.94 23.17 37.95
N PRO A 803 -15.15 22.71 38.37
CA PRO A 803 -15.94 23.45 39.33
C PRO A 803 -15.02 23.80 40.49
N LEU A 804 -15.16 25.02 41.00
CA LEU A 804 -14.37 25.59 42.08
C LEU A 804 -14.47 24.70 43.32
N GLU A 805 -13.68 23.65 43.33
CA GLU A 805 -13.58 22.68 44.40
C GLU A 805 -12.11 22.35 44.61
N THR A 806 -11.73 22.49 45.88
CA THR A 806 -10.56 21.88 46.53
C THR A 806 -9.17 22.30 46.07
N ALA A 807 -8.91 23.57 45.74
CA ALA A 807 -7.53 24.05 45.57
C ALA A 807 -7.15 25.31 46.37
N HIS A 808 -8.10 25.99 47.04
CA HIS A 808 -7.80 27.26 47.69
C HIS A 808 -7.98 27.33 49.22
N TYR A 809 -8.23 26.20 49.90
CA TYR A 809 -8.25 26.16 51.37
C TYR A 809 -7.28 25.17 52.02
N LEU A 810 -6.58 24.35 51.22
CA LEU A 810 -5.50 23.48 51.68
C LEU A 810 -4.16 24.09 51.33
N GLY A 811 -3.73 25.13 52.06
CA GLY A 811 -2.43 25.76 51.82
C GLY A 811 -2.20 27.12 52.47
N SER A 812 -2.53 27.29 53.75
CA SER A 812 -1.86 28.30 54.59
C SER A 812 -1.79 27.81 56.03
N LYS A 813 -0.81 26.95 56.31
CA LYS A 813 -0.08 26.92 57.57
C LYS A 813 1.40 26.85 57.24
#